data_AF-A0A2M8YC22-F1
#
_entry.id   AF-A0A2M8YC22-F1
#
_cell.length_a   1.000
_cell.length_b   1.000
_cell.length_c   1.000
_cell.angle_alpha   90.00
_cell.angle_beta   90.00
_cell.angle_gamma   90.00
#
_symmetry.space_group_name_H-M   'P 1'
#
loop_
_entity.id
_entity.type
_entity.pdbx_description
1 polymer ?
#
loop_
_entity_poly.entity_id
_entity_poly.type
_entity_poly.pdbx_seq_one_letter_code
_entity_poly.pdbx_strand_id
1 'polypeptide(L)'
;MLEAKVALCLRLAQDAREQAGPQQAATLARLEEELERLRGASRPVVRVAPADALLEIDPDGFLIGWNHGAEQMFGYSELEALGQHILFLYPEDDAEASVLELHFTQGDVATDVRRRKKSGMVTWLRMHRHVIHDQAGKACGMAVRLSAMSEPLSDVDKVKLHARIIEDSEQAVLITDAEERIVSINSSFSRITGYSPAEAIGRTPDLLRSGVHDPDFRAKVRAAMRGHGSWRGEIIGKRKNGELFPQDVTISVVRDEFGEISHVFSLFSDISVHKDAEARMQRMANYDSLTGLPNRCLLNQLVDQGLAEAKRQGTHGALMVIDISRIGSISDTLGHEVGDQLVIAIGKLFRGALRDADILARVDNSKFVVALLHIEKREHAANVAQKLLNLLEAPINIDAHALHVGASIGITVYPEDGLEAPALFRFADVAVSKASQTIESTFLFYREDMNRRAKEHLRLESEMRLALGDKELELHYQPKVSLASGRIVGAEALLRWKHPMRGMVSPGVFIPVAEETSLILELGTWVLDEACRQIRSWEDRGLHMPAIAVNLSARQFDEQLPARIAAVLERYGVRPDQIMLEITESLLMRGADKVIDIMNQLVAMGLALALDDFGTGYSSLAYLKKFPISTLKIDRSFVIGLPFEENDCAIARAIVTMAQQLRQEIVAEGVETAEQMRFLRELGCDQLQGYLFSPAVPAAEFEVMLGEGRQLRLETATV
;
A
#
# COMPACT_ATOMS: atom_id res chain seq x y z
N MET A 1 -16.86 56.46 -1.20
CA MET A 1 -16.78 55.67 -2.46
C MET A 1 -18.10 55.73 -3.26
N LEU A 2 -19.26 55.72 -2.59
CA LEU A 2 -20.58 55.89 -3.23
C LEU A 2 -20.76 57.27 -3.90
N GLU A 3 -20.33 58.36 -3.24
CA GLU A 3 -20.42 59.74 -3.77
C GLU A 3 -19.67 59.92 -5.10
N ALA A 4 -18.51 59.27 -5.26
CA ALA A 4 -17.73 59.33 -6.51
C ALA A 4 -18.45 58.61 -7.67
N LYS A 5 -19.20 57.53 -7.39
CA LYS A 5 -19.98 56.79 -8.38
C LYS A 5 -21.28 57.51 -8.77
N VAL A 6 -21.93 58.17 -7.81
CA VAL A 6 -23.10 59.03 -8.08
C VAL A 6 -22.68 60.25 -8.92
N ALA A 7 -21.54 60.86 -8.63
CA ALA A 7 -20.98 61.94 -9.45
C ALA A 7 -20.66 61.49 -10.88
N LEU A 8 -20.18 60.26 -11.07
CA LEU A 8 -19.93 59.67 -12.38
C LEU A 8 -21.25 59.47 -13.17
N CYS A 9 -22.30 58.96 -12.53
CA CYS A 9 -23.61 58.79 -13.17
C CYS A 9 -24.24 60.13 -13.58
N LEU A 10 -24.13 61.16 -12.74
CA LEU A 10 -24.61 62.51 -13.07
C LEU A 10 -23.86 63.11 -14.26
N ARG A 11 -22.55 62.89 -14.35
CA ARG A 11 -21.73 63.36 -15.47
C ARG A 11 -22.08 62.63 -16.77
N LEU A 12 -22.20 61.30 -16.74
CA LEU A 12 -22.64 60.49 -17.89
C LEU A 12 -24.05 60.88 -18.37
N ALA A 13 -24.97 61.21 -17.45
CA ALA A 13 -26.30 61.68 -17.80
C ALA A 13 -26.31 63.08 -18.44
N GLN A 14 -25.38 63.97 -18.04
CA GLN A 14 -25.17 65.26 -18.69
C GLN A 14 -24.55 65.08 -20.08
N ASP A 15 -23.51 64.26 -20.22
CA ASP A 15 -22.85 63.97 -21.49
C ASP A 15 -23.84 63.34 -22.50
N ALA A 16 -24.73 62.46 -22.05
CA ALA A 16 -25.78 61.87 -22.88
C ALA A 16 -26.85 62.89 -23.35
N ARG A 17 -27.00 64.05 -22.70
CA ARG A 17 -27.92 65.11 -23.15
C ARG A 17 -27.31 65.99 -24.24
N GLU A 18 -25.99 66.08 -24.33
CA GLU A 18 -25.28 66.93 -25.29
C GLU A 18 -24.84 66.17 -26.56
N GLN A 19 -24.85 64.84 -26.53
CA GLN A 19 -24.48 63.97 -27.65
C GLN A 19 -25.68 63.53 -28.48
N ALA A 20 -25.48 63.21 -29.77
CA ALA A 20 -26.51 62.66 -30.66
C ALA A 20 -26.01 61.43 -31.43
N GLY A 21 -26.92 60.48 -31.71
CA GLY A 21 -26.64 59.30 -32.51
C GLY A 21 -25.88 58.19 -31.75
N PRO A 22 -24.96 57.45 -32.38
CA PRO A 22 -24.38 56.24 -31.80
C PRO A 22 -23.53 56.49 -30.53
N GLN A 23 -22.96 57.68 -30.38
CA GLN A 23 -22.26 58.08 -29.15
C GLN A 23 -23.21 58.24 -27.96
N GLN A 24 -24.39 58.82 -28.18
CA GLN A 24 -25.42 58.94 -27.15
C GLN A 24 -25.89 57.57 -26.66
N ALA A 25 -26.09 56.62 -27.59
CA ALA A 25 -26.48 55.26 -27.26
C ALA A 25 -25.40 54.52 -26.44
N ALA A 26 -24.12 54.70 -26.76
CA ALA A 26 -23.02 54.12 -26.00
C ALA A 26 -22.89 54.73 -24.59
N THR A 27 -23.09 56.04 -24.46
CA THR A 27 -23.07 56.74 -23.17
C THR A 27 -24.27 56.34 -22.30
N LEU A 28 -25.46 56.16 -22.89
CA LEU A 28 -26.65 55.65 -22.20
C LEU A 28 -26.48 54.19 -21.76
N ALA A 29 -25.94 53.32 -22.61
CA ALA A 29 -25.68 51.93 -22.22
C ALA A 29 -24.66 51.84 -21.07
N ARG A 30 -23.63 52.69 -21.08
CA ARG A 30 -22.64 52.77 -20.00
C ARG A 30 -23.23 53.36 -18.72
N LEU A 31 -24.16 54.31 -18.83
CA LEU A 31 -24.93 54.84 -17.71
C LEU A 31 -25.84 53.75 -17.11
N GLU A 32 -26.51 52.96 -17.94
CA GLU A 32 -27.34 51.83 -17.53
C GLU A 32 -26.52 50.75 -16.82
N GLU A 33 -25.35 50.37 -17.35
CA GLU A 33 -24.47 49.38 -16.72
C GLU A 33 -23.98 49.87 -15.34
N GLU A 34 -23.64 51.15 -15.20
CA GLU A 34 -23.14 51.68 -13.94
C GLU A 34 -24.28 51.94 -12.92
N LEU A 35 -25.49 52.24 -13.39
CA LEU A 35 -26.71 52.23 -12.58
C LEU A 35 -27.06 50.82 -12.11
N GLU A 36 -26.91 49.79 -12.96
CA GLU A 36 -27.09 48.39 -12.59
C GLU A 36 -26.05 47.94 -11.57
N ARG A 37 -24.79 48.33 -11.71
CA ARG A 37 -23.76 48.04 -10.70
C ARG A 37 -24.03 48.75 -9.37
N LEU A 38 -24.56 49.97 -9.39
CA LEU A 38 -25.00 50.68 -8.18
C LEU A 38 -26.24 50.03 -7.55
N ARG A 39 -27.20 49.53 -8.36
CA ARG A 39 -28.37 48.79 -7.89
C ARG A 39 -28.00 47.40 -7.34
N GLY A 40 -27.04 46.71 -7.96
CA GLY A 40 -26.57 45.38 -7.58
C GLY A 40 -25.64 45.35 -6.37
N ALA A 41 -24.95 46.45 -6.04
CA ALA A 41 -24.02 46.52 -4.92
C ALA A 41 -24.67 46.84 -3.55
N SER A 42 -26.01 46.87 -3.44
CA SER A 42 -26.68 47.26 -2.19
C SER A 42 -27.97 46.49 -1.85
N ARG A 43 -28.22 45.30 -2.43
CA ARG A 43 -29.33 44.43 -2.00
C ARG A 43 -28.84 43.04 -1.57
N PRO A 44 -29.11 42.60 -0.32
CA PRO A 44 -28.84 41.23 0.10
C PRO A 44 -29.77 40.26 -0.65
N VAL A 45 -29.20 39.38 -1.47
CA VAL A 45 -29.95 38.36 -2.22
C VAL A 45 -30.40 37.26 -1.26
N VAL A 46 -31.67 37.28 -0.86
CA VAL A 46 -32.29 36.15 -0.13
C VAL A 46 -32.57 35.03 -1.15
N ARG A 47 -31.83 33.93 -1.09
CA ARG A 47 -32.09 32.74 -1.92
C ARG A 47 -33.36 32.03 -1.44
N VAL A 48 -34.37 31.96 -2.30
CA VAL A 48 -35.67 31.30 -2.01
C VAL A 48 -35.89 30.13 -2.97
N ALA A 49 -36.58 29.07 -2.50
CA ALA A 49 -36.93 27.93 -3.33
C ALA A 49 -37.88 28.35 -4.48
N PRO A 50 -37.79 27.76 -5.69
CA PRO A 50 -38.53 28.23 -6.87
C PRO A 50 -40.06 28.25 -6.72
N ALA A 51 -40.61 27.41 -5.84
CA ALA A 51 -42.04 27.24 -5.63
C ALA A 51 -42.64 28.21 -4.59
N ASP A 52 -41.81 28.95 -3.85
CA ASP A 52 -42.27 29.88 -2.83
C ASP A 52 -42.43 31.30 -3.37
N ALA A 53 -43.46 32.00 -2.90
CA ALA A 53 -43.69 33.39 -3.25
C ALA A 53 -42.79 34.30 -2.40
N LEU A 54 -42.03 35.17 -3.06
CA LEU A 54 -41.19 36.19 -2.44
C LEU A 54 -41.66 37.57 -2.91
N LEU A 55 -41.94 38.43 -1.94
CA LEU A 55 -42.36 39.81 -2.14
C LEU A 55 -41.40 40.74 -1.42
N GLU A 56 -41.08 41.88 -1.99
CA GLU A 56 -40.36 42.97 -1.30
C GLU A 56 -41.29 44.18 -1.21
N ILE A 57 -41.39 44.78 -0.02
CA ILE A 57 -42.14 46.02 0.20
C ILE A 57 -41.24 47.13 0.74
N ASP A 58 -41.57 48.37 0.39
CA ASP A 58 -40.97 49.58 0.95
C ASP A 58 -41.57 49.91 2.34
N PRO A 59 -41.03 50.93 3.05
CA PRO A 59 -41.55 51.34 4.36
C PRO A 59 -42.99 51.81 4.39
N ASP A 60 -43.54 52.20 3.25
CA ASP A 60 -44.91 52.70 3.10
C ASP A 60 -45.89 51.59 2.67
N GLY A 61 -45.42 50.34 2.52
CA GLY A 61 -46.23 49.16 2.23
C GLY A 61 -46.46 48.89 0.73
N PHE A 62 -45.73 49.57 -0.15
CA PHE A 62 -45.80 49.35 -1.60
C PHE A 62 -44.83 48.25 -2.05
N LEU A 63 -45.29 47.41 -2.98
CA LEU A 63 -44.49 46.32 -3.52
C LEU A 63 -43.41 46.84 -4.48
N ILE A 64 -42.16 46.54 -4.14
CA ILE A 64 -40.95 46.87 -4.90
C ILE A 64 -40.23 45.64 -5.47
N GLY A 65 -40.73 44.43 -5.15
CA GLY A 65 -40.26 43.17 -5.71
C GLY A 65 -41.35 42.11 -5.69
N TRP A 66 -41.44 41.32 -6.78
CA TRP A 66 -42.45 40.29 -6.95
C TRP A 66 -41.88 39.15 -7.82
N ASN A 67 -41.61 37.99 -7.22
CA ASN A 67 -40.99 36.88 -7.95
C ASN A 67 -42.01 36.04 -8.74
N HIS A 68 -41.51 35.15 -9.61
CA HIS A 68 -42.35 34.23 -10.37
C HIS A 68 -43.20 33.29 -9.48
N GLY A 69 -42.69 32.89 -8.31
CA GLY A 69 -43.47 32.11 -7.34
C GLY A 69 -44.71 32.86 -6.83
N ALA A 70 -44.62 34.19 -6.65
CA ALA A 70 -45.73 35.05 -6.28
C ALA A 70 -46.75 35.18 -7.42
N GLU A 71 -46.29 35.26 -8.67
CA GLU A 71 -47.19 35.25 -9.84
C GLU A 71 -48.01 33.96 -9.90
N GLN A 72 -47.37 32.81 -9.74
CA GLN A 72 -48.06 31.51 -9.74
C GLN A 72 -49.00 31.37 -8.54
N MET A 73 -48.59 31.86 -7.36
CA MET A 73 -49.37 31.70 -6.13
C MET A 73 -50.63 32.57 -6.11
N PHE A 74 -50.52 33.84 -6.52
CA PHE A 74 -51.60 34.83 -6.41
C PHE A 74 -52.31 35.14 -7.73
N GLY A 75 -51.70 34.83 -8.87
CA GLY A 75 -52.28 35.05 -10.21
C GLY A 75 -52.15 36.47 -10.75
N TYR A 76 -51.38 37.34 -10.08
CA TYR A 76 -51.03 38.69 -10.57
C TYR A 76 -49.64 38.65 -11.21
N SER A 77 -49.49 39.26 -12.38
CA SER A 77 -48.17 39.43 -13.00
C SER A 77 -47.33 40.47 -12.25
N GLU A 78 -46.00 40.41 -12.37
CA GLU A 78 -45.09 41.38 -11.77
C GLU A 78 -45.46 42.83 -12.14
N LEU A 79 -45.81 43.08 -13.42
CA LEU A 79 -46.24 44.41 -13.90
C LEU A 79 -47.55 44.90 -13.26
N GLU A 80 -48.44 44.00 -12.86
CA GLU A 80 -49.69 44.34 -12.16
C GLU A 80 -49.47 44.57 -10.66
N ALA A 81 -48.50 43.87 -10.07
CA ALA A 81 -48.27 43.87 -8.63
C ALA A 81 -47.30 44.95 -8.16
N LEU A 82 -46.25 45.27 -8.93
CA LEU A 82 -45.28 46.30 -8.57
C LEU A 82 -45.92 47.68 -8.49
N GLY A 83 -45.63 48.41 -7.42
CA GLY A 83 -46.20 49.73 -7.14
C GLY A 83 -47.62 49.71 -6.56
N GLN A 84 -48.26 48.55 -6.42
CA GLN A 84 -49.49 48.40 -5.65
C GLN A 84 -49.17 48.27 -4.15
N HIS A 85 -50.09 48.74 -3.31
CA HIS A 85 -49.98 48.57 -1.87
C HIS A 85 -50.38 47.14 -1.47
N ILE A 86 -49.61 46.46 -0.60
CA ILE A 86 -49.74 45.02 -0.29
C ILE A 86 -51.16 44.58 0.18
N LEU A 87 -51.98 45.53 0.63
CA LEU A 87 -53.34 45.31 1.11
C LEU A 87 -54.30 44.67 0.10
N PHE A 88 -54.04 44.74 -1.21
CA PHE A 88 -54.91 44.07 -2.18
C PHE A 88 -54.93 42.54 -2.01
N LEU A 89 -53.88 41.97 -1.40
CA LEU A 89 -53.79 40.55 -1.04
C LEU A 89 -54.54 40.19 0.24
N TYR A 90 -55.14 41.15 0.96
CA TYR A 90 -55.87 40.90 2.20
C TYR A 90 -57.36 40.65 1.90
N PRO A 91 -58.03 39.75 2.65
CA PRO A 91 -59.47 39.64 2.63
C PRO A 91 -60.13 40.84 3.34
N GLU A 92 -61.33 41.24 2.90
CA GLU A 92 -62.03 42.47 3.34
C GLU A 92 -62.39 42.48 4.84
N ASP A 93 -62.49 41.31 5.48
CA ASP A 93 -62.86 41.15 6.89
C ASP A 93 -61.67 41.25 7.89
N ASP A 94 -60.44 41.52 7.42
CA ASP A 94 -59.19 41.54 8.23
C ASP A 94 -58.58 42.96 8.35
N ALA A 95 -59.41 44.00 8.26
CA ALA A 95 -58.96 45.40 8.17
C ALA A 95 -58.18 45.93 9.40
N GLU A 96 -58.42 45.42 10.61
CA GLU A 96 -57.69 45.85 11.83
C GLU A 96 -56.31 45.19 11.98
N ALA A 97 -56.07 44.02 11.38
CA ALA A 97 -54.75 43.36 11.38
C ALA A 97 -53.74 44.02 10.42
N SER A 98 -54.24 44.82 9.47
CA SER A 98 -53.46 45.44 8.39
C SER A 98 -52.45 46.51 8.84
N VAL A 99 -52.72 47.21 9.94
CA VAL A 99 -51.91 48.35 10.42
C VAL A 99 -50.79 47.88 11.38
N LEU A 100 -50.97 46.73 12.04
CA LEU A 100 -50.00 46.14 12.96
C LEU A 100 -48.91 45.32 12.24
N GLU A 101 -49.19 44.75 11.06
CA GLU A 101 -48.22 43.93 10.31
C GLU A 101 -47.10 44.70 9.59
N LEU A 102 -47.27 46.03 9.41
CA LEU A 102 -46.29 46.94 8.79
C LEU A 102 -45.28 47.55 9.79
N HIS A 103 -45.37 47.21 11.08
CA HIS A 103 -44.40 47.66 12.07
C HIS A 103 -43.09 46.85 11.95
N PHE A 104 -42.01 47.54 11.58
CA PHE A 104 -40.63 47.03 11.55
C PHE A 104 -40.13 46.69 12.96
N THR A 105 -40.65 45.61 13.55
CA THR A 105 -40.21 45.07 14.83
C THR A 105 -39.12 44.03 14.58
N GLN A 106 -38.03 44.09 15.34
CA GLN A 106 -36.91 43.13 15.22
C GLN A 106 -37.39 41.72 15.55
N GLY A 107 -37.40 40.82 14.56
CA GLY A 107 -37.57 39.38 14.76
C GLY A 107 -38.12 38.64 13.53
N ASP A 108 -37.42 37.58 13.09
CA ASP A 108 -37.93 36.60 12.12
C ASP A 108 -39.04 35.76 12.79
N VAL A 109 -40.28 36.23 12.73
CA VAL A 109 -41.44 35.47 13.24
C VAL A 109 -42.24 34.93 12.07
N ALA A 110 -42.37 33.60 12.03
CA ALA A 110 -43.27 32.90 11.13
C ALA A 110 -44.71 33.06 11.63
N THR A 111 -45.61 33.59 10.80
CA THR A 111 -47.03 33.70 11.13
C THR A 111 -47.89 33.09 10.04
N ASP A 112 -48.97 32.43 10.46
CA ASP A 112 -49.94 31.88 9.52
C ASP A 112 -50.93 32.99 9.15
N VAL A 113 -51.07 33.26 7.85
CA VAL A 113 -51.86 34.37 7.33
C VAL A 113 -52.83 33.93 6.25
N ARG A 114 -53.94 34.67 6.13
CA ARG A 114 -54.88 34.51 5.03
C ARG A 114 -54.59 35.56 3.97
N ARG A 115 -54.51 35.11 2.71
CA ARG A 115 -54.33 36.00 1.55
C ARG A 115 -55.31 35.65 0.44
N ARG A 116 -55.81 36.68 -0.24
CA ARG A 116 -56.75 36.61 -1.36
C ARG A 116 -55.97 36.60 -2.68
N LYS A 117 -56.29 35.64 -3.55
CA LYS A 117 -55.77 35.54 -4.93
C LYS A 117 -56.60 36.39 -5.89
N LYS A 118 -56.08 36.62 -7.11
CA LYS A 118 -56.80 37.32 -8.20
C LYS A 118 -58.17 36.68 -8.53
N SER A 119 -58.31 35.37 -8.32
CA SER A 119 -59.58 34.64 -8.51
C SER A 119 -60.64 34.93 -7.43
N GLY A 120 -60.30 35.67 -6.38
CA GLY A 120 -61.15 35.90 -5.20
C GLY A 120 -61.03 34.81 -4.12
N MET A 121 -60.32 33.72 -4.37
CA MET A 121 -60.11 32.65 -3.39
C MET A 121 -59.17 33.09 -2.26
N VAL A 122 -59.54 32.80 -1.01
CA VAL A 122 -58.71 33.03 0.18
C VAL A 122 -57.98 31.73 0.56
N THR A 123 -56.66 31.79 0.70
CA THR A 123 -55.81 30.65 1.06
C THR A 123 -55.03 30.95 2.34
N TRP A 124 -54.84 29.91 3.17
CA TRP A 124 -53.92 29.94 4.30
C TRP A 124 -52.48 29.71 3.83
N LEU A 125 -51.59 30.60 4.22
CA LEU A 125 -50.17 30.58 3.86
C LEU A 125 -49.33 30.78 5.12
N ARG A 126 -48.15 30.17 5.14
CA ARG A 126 -47.13 30.49 6.15
C ARG A 126 -46.26 31.63 5.66
N MET A 127 -46.23 32.72 6.43
CA MET A 127 -45.50 33.95 6.14
C MET A 127 -44.26 34.08 7.01
N HIS A 128 -43.11 34.34 6.37
CA HIS A 128 -41.87 34.75 7.03
C HIS A 128 -41.50 36.16 6.57
N ARG A 129 -41.12 37.03 7.49
CA ARG A 129 -40.80 38.44 7.24
C ARG A 129 -39.38 38.73 7.67
N HIS A 130 -38.60 39.37 6.80
CA HIS A 130 -37.22 39.78 7.06
C HIS A 130 -37.03 41.26 6.72
N VAL A 131 -36.58 42.06 7.68
CA VAL A 131 -36.38 43.51 7.50
C VAL A 131 -35.06 43.79 6.76
N ILE A 132 -35.15 44.55 5.67
CA ILE A 132 -34.01 45.01 4.88
C ILE A 132 -33.53 46.35 5.47
N HIS A 133 -32.23 46.45 5.76
CA HIS A 133 -31.58 47.65 6.29
C HIS A 133 -30.64 48.26 5.25
N ASP A 134 -30.50 49.59 5.26
CA ASP A 134 -29.53 50.30 4.44
C ASP A 134 -28.09 50.19 5.00
N GLN A 135 -27.11 50.75 4.28
CA GLN A 135 -25.70 50.74 4.69
C GLN A 135 -25.42 51.51 6.00
N ALA A 136 -26.36 52.33 6.47
CA ALA A 136 -26.29 53.05 7.74
C ALA A 136 -27.02 52.32 8.89
N GLY A 137 -27.58 51.12 8.63
CA GLY A 137 -28.30 50.31 9.60
C GLY A 137 -29.76 50.75 9.85
N LYS A 138 -30.33 51.61 9.00
CA LYS A 138 -31.74 52.02 9.09
C LYS A 138 -32.61 51.08 8.26
N ALA A 139 -33.72 50.61 8.81
CA ALA A 139 -34.70 49.80 8.07
C ALA A 139 -35.22 50.58 6.85
N CYS A 140 -35.06 50.00 5.66
CA CYS A 140 -35.39 50.62 4.37
C CYS A 140 -36.34 49.78 3.51
N GLY A 141 -36.75 48.60 3.97
CA GLY A 141 -37.76 47.75 3.32
C GLY A 141 -37.96 46.43 4.05
N MET A 142 -38.84 45.56 3.55
CA MET A 142 -39.09 44.22 4.10
C MET A 142 -39.25 43.19 2.98
N ALA A 143 -38.58 42.05 3.11
CA ALA A 143 -38.79 40.87 2.29
C ALA A 143 -39.77 39.91 2.99
N VAL A 144 -40.78 39.44 2.26
CA VAL A 144 -41.83 38.53 2.75
C VAL A 144 -41.83 37.26 1.91
N ARG A 145 -41.62 36.10 2.56
CA ARG A 145 -41.72 34.78 1.94
C ARG A 145 -43.03 34.11 2.36
N LEU A 146 -43.77 33.59 1.38
CA LEU A 146 -45.03 32.88 1.57
C LEU A 146 -44.93 31.47 0.98
N SER A 147 -45.37 30.47 1.74
CA SER A 147 -45.41 29.05 1.34
C SER A 147 -46.79 28.45 1.61
N ALA A 148 -47.21 27.52 0.74
CA ALA A 148 -48.49 26.84 0.87
C ALA A 148 -48.46 25.80 1.99
N MET A 149 -49.52 25.73 2.81
CA MET A 149 -49.72 24.62 3.74
C MET A 149 -50.46 23.47 3.04
N SER A 150 -49.95 22.24 3.14
CA SER A 150 -50.63 21.04 2.61
C SER A 150 -51.93 20.78 3.38
N GLU A 151 -53.02 20.49 2.67
CA GLU A 151 -54.28 20.07 3.29
C GLU A 151 -54.12 18.74 4.05
N PRO A 152 -54.81 18.55 5.19
CA PRO A 152 -54.76 17.28 5.91
C PRO A 152 -55.44 16.16 5.12
N LEU A 153 -54.79 14.98 5.07
CA LEU A 153 -55.34 13.75 4.49
C LEU A 153 -56.69 13.39 5.15
N SER A 154 -57.66 12.94 4.34
CA SER A 154 -58.93 12.43 4.86
C SER A 154 -58.71 11.16 5.70
N ASP A 155 -59.57 10.90 6.68
CA ASP A 155 -59.42 9.72 7.55
C ASP A 155 -59.55 8.40 6.75
N VAL A 156 -60.27 8.40 5.64
CA VAL A 156 -60.38 7.25 4.72
C VAL A 156 -59.05 6.98 4.02
N ASP A 157 -58.35 8.03 3.60
CA ASP A 157 -57.05 7.89 2.94
C ASP A 157 -55.96 7.45 3.94
N LYS A 158 -56.02 7.92 5.19
CA LYS A 158 -55.14 7.43 6.27
C LYS A 158 -55.30 5.94 6.51
N VAL A 159 -56.54 5.44 6.60
CA VAL A 159 -56.80 4.00 6.81
C VAL A 159 -56.30 3.16 5.64
N LYS A 160 -56.53 3.60 4.40
CA LYS A 160 -56.03 2.89 3.20
C LYS A 160 -54.50 2.89 3.14
N LEU A 161 -53.86 4.00 3.48
CA LEU A 161 -52.40 4.10 3.54
C LEU A 161 -51.83 3.17 4.61
N HIS A 162 -52.40 3.15 5.83
CA HIS A 162 -51.95 2.24 6.90
C HIS A 162 -52.09 0.77 6.51
N ALA A 163 -53.22 0.37 5.91
CA ALA A 163 -53.42 -1.01 5.44
C ALA A 163 -52.37 -1.41 4.39
N ARG A 164 -52.07 -0.52 3.46
CA ARG A 164 -51.07 -0.77 2.41
C ARG A 164 -49.64 -0.85 2.97
N ILE A 165 -49.29 -0.01 3.95
CA ILE A 165 -48.00 -0.06 4.63
C ILE A 165 -47.81 -1.41 5.34
N ILE A 166 -48.86 -1.95 5.96
CA ILE A 166 -48.81 -3.27 6.63
C ILE A 166 -48.64 -4.40 5.60
N GLU A 167 -49.35 -4.31 4.47
CA GLU A 167 -49.32 -5.36 3.44
C GLU A 167 -48.00 -5.40 2.66
N ASP A 168 -47.44 -4.22 2.34
CA ASP A 168 -46.16 -4.07 1.63
C ASP A 168 -44.93 -4.13 2.57
N SER A 169 -45.12 -4.27 3.88
CA SER A 169 -44.03 -4.38 4.85
C SER A 169 -43.21 -5.65 4.61
N GLU A 170 -41.88 -5.55 4.68
CA GLU A 170 -40.98 -6.70 4.61
C GLU A 170 -41.06 -7.60 5.86
N GLN A 171 -41.49 -7.04 6.99
CA GLN A 171 -41.71 -7.79 8.22
C GLN A 171 -43.03 -8.55 8.15
N ALA A 172 -43.03 -9.79 8.64
CA ALA A 172 -44.26 -10.54 8.83
C ALA A 172 -45.09 -9.90 9.94
N VAL A 173 -46.33 -9.60 9.61
CA VAL A 173 -47.33 -9.07 10.53
C VAL A 173 -48.32 -10.18 10.84
N LEU A 174 -48.56 -10.39 12.12
CA LEU A 174 -49.50 -11.35 12.65
C LEU A 174 -50.37 -10.67 13.72
N ILE A 175 -51.69 -10.77 13.57
CA ILE A 175 -52.66 -10.25 14.54
C ILE A 175 -53.50 -11.41 15.07
N THR A 176 -53.64 -11.50 16.39
CA THR A 176 -54.54 -12.45 17.05
C THR A 176 -55.64 -11.76 17.84
N ASP A 177 -56.75 -12.47 18.07
CA ASP A 177 -57.78 -12.09 19.04
C ASP A 177 -57.33 -12.34 20.49
N ALA A 178 -58.24 -12.09 21.44
CA ALA A 178 -58.03 -12.29 22.88
C ALA A 178 -57.78 -13.76 23.25
N GLU A 179 -58.28 -14.71 22.46
CA GLU A 179 -58.08 -16.16 22.60
C GLU A 179 -56.83 -16.68 21.85
N GLU A 180 -55.94 -15.78 21.42
CA GLU A 180 -54.72 -16.09 20.66
C GLU A 180 -54.97 -16.77 19.30
N ARG A 181 -56.15 -16.61 18.71
CA ARG A 181 -56.43 -17.08 17.35
C ARG A 181 -56.04 -16.03 16.34
N ILE A 182 -55.33 -16.45 15.30
CA ILE A 182 -54.87 -15.58 14.22
C ILE A 182 -56.08 -15.04 13.46
N VAL A 183 -56.27 -13.72 13.49
CA VAL A 183 -57.36 -13.03 12.77
C VAL A 183 -56.87 -12.38 11.48
N SER A 184 -55.59 -12.00 11.41
CA SER A 184 -55.02 -11.34 10.23
C SER A 184 -53.52 -11.61 10.12
N ILE A 185 -53.06 -11.73 8.87
CA ILE A 185 -51.65 -11.83 8.50
C ILE A 185 -51.40 -11.02 7.22
N ASN A 186 -50.17 -10.53 7.02
CA ASN A 186 -49.78 -9.91 5.75
C ASN A 186 -49.10 -10.91 4.78
N SER A 187 -48.83 -10.47 3.56
CA SER A 187 -48.08 -11.24 2.55
C SER A 187 -46.72 -11.76 3.05
N SER A 188 -45.98 -10.96 3.82
CA SER A 188 -44.67 -11.32 4.37
C SER A 188 -44.72 -12.48 5.35
N PHE A 189 -45.77 -12.60 6.17
CA PHE A 189 -45.99 -13.78 7.02
C PHE A 189 -46.02 -15.05 6.18
N SER A 190 -46.80 -15.04 5.10
CA SER A 190 -46.96 -16.22 4.25
C SER A 190 -45.65 -16.58 3.55
N ARG A 191 -44.90 -15.57 3.09
CA ARG A 191 -43.59 -15.73 2.45
C ARG A 191 -42.54 -16.31 3.41
N ILE A 192 -42.46 -15.81 4.64
CA ILE A 192 -41.46 -16.26 5.62
C ILE A 192 -41.83 -17.64 6.19
N THR A 193 -43.09 -17.88 6.52
CA THR A 193 -43.47 -19.10 7.26
C THR A 193 -43.88 -20.27 6.36
N GLY A 194 -44.30 -19.97 5.13
CA GLY A 194 -44.84 -20.93 4.17
C GLY A 194 -46.31 -21.32 4.41
N TYR A 195 -46.99 -20.71 5.40
CA TYR A 195 -48.42 -20.92 5.65
C TYR A 195 -49.26 -19.91 4.90
N SER A 196 -50.30 -20.39 4.21
CA SER A 196 -51.24 -19.49 3.53
C SER A 196 -52.27 -18.89 4.52
N PRO A 197 -52.94 -17.77 4.18
CA PRO A 197 -54.01 -17.21 5.02
C PRO A 197 -55.11 -18.22 5.35
N ALA A 198 -55.50 -19.07 4.39
CA ALA A 198 -56.50 -20.11 4.59
C ALA A 198 -56.08 -21.17 5.61
N GLU A 199 -54.78 -21.37 5.81
CA GLU A 199 -54.23 -22.35 6.75
C GLU A 199 -53.91 -21.73 8.12
N ALA A 200 -53.58 -20.43 8.14
CA ALA A 200 -53.15 -19.71 9.33
C ALA A 200 -54.31 -19.06 10.10
N ILE A 201 -55.29 -18.47 9.40
CA ILE A 201 -56.42 -17.76 10.04
C ILE A 201 -57.26 -18.76 10.87
N GLY A 202 -57.59 -18.38 12.10
CA GLY A 202 -58.35 -19.18 13.07
C GLY A 202 -57.52 -20.21 13.85
N ARG A 203 -56.24 -20.39 13.52
CA ARG A 203 -55.28 -21.22 14.28
C ARG A 203 -54.56 -20.40 15.35
N THR A 204 -53.80 -21.05 16.22
CA THR A 204 -52.93 -20.38 17.20
C THR A 204 -51.50 -20.23 16.63
N PRO A 205 -50.70 -19.24 17.08
CA PRO A 205 -49.29 -19.08 16.72
C PRO A 205 -48.39 -20.28 17.03
N ASP A 206 -48.92 -21.32 17.71
CA ASP A 206 -48.22 -22.58 17.98
C ASP A 206 -47.71 -23.27 16.71
N LEU A 207 -48.33 -23.01 15.55
CA LEU A 207 -47.89 -23.54 14.26
C LEU A 207 -46.46 -23.12 13.87
N LEU A 208 -45.92 -22.04 14.45
CA LEU A 208 -44.55 -21.56 14.25
C LEU A 208 -43.54 -22.09 15.28
N ARG A 209 -43.96 -23.00 16.17
CA ARG A 209 -43.10 -23.45 17.28
C ARG A 209 -42.03 -24.43 16.82
N SER A 210 -40.79 -24.11 17.21
CA SER A 210 -39.61 -24.96 17.09
C SER A 210 -39.48 -26.01 18.18
N GLY A 211 -40.08 -25.78 19.36
CA GLY A 211 -39.92 -26.65 20.53
C GLY A 211 -38.58 -26.50 21.27
N VAL A 212 -37.71 -25.58 20.83
CA VAL A 212 -36.37 -25.34 21.39
C VAL A 212 -36.40 -24.46 22.65
N HIS A 213 -37.49 -23.73 22.89
CA HIS A 213 -37.60 -22.76 23.99
C HIS A 213 -38.28 -23.33 25.25
N ASP A 214 -37.69 -23.02 26.40
CA ASP A 214 -38.07 -23.50 27.74
C ASP A 214 -39.44 -22.97 28.23
N PRO A 215 -40.19 -23.66 29.13
CA PRO A 215 -41.44 -23.15 29.70
C PRO A 215 -41.35 -21.79 30.38
N ASP A 216 -40.20 -21.47 30.97
CA ASP A 216 -39.93 -20.19 31.63
C ASP A 216 -39.93 -19.01 30.66
N PHE A 217 -39.48 -19.22 29.43
CA PHE A 217 -39.52 -18.20 28.38
C PHE A 217 -40.98 -17.79 28.07
N ARG A 218 -41.90 -18.76 28.04
CA ARG A 218 -43.34 -18.49 27.80
C ARG A 218 -44.00 -17.76 28.96
N ALA A 219 -43.57 -18.03 30.19
CA ALA A 219 -44.04 -17.30 31.35
C ALA A 219 -43.61 -15.82 31.28
N LYS A 220 -42.37 -15.55 30.83
CA LYS A 220 -41.85 -14.19 30.66
C LYS A 220 -42.53 -13.40 29.54
N VAL A 221 -42.76 -14.01 28.38
CA VAL A 221 -43.52 -13.37 27.29
C VAL A 221 -44.94 -13.05 27.75
N ARG A 222 -45.65 -14.00 28.36
CA ARG A 222 -47.01 -13.77 28.88
C ARG A 222 -47.07 -12.77 30.01
N ALA A 223 -46.07 -12.74 30.90
CA ALA A 223 -45.98 -11.73 31.95
C ALA A 223 -45.76 -10.33 31.37
N ALA A 224 -44.93 -10.20 30.32
CA ALA A 224 -44.73 -8.93 29.61
C ALA A 224 -46.02 -8.47 28.91
N MET A 225 -46.76 -9.38 28.27
CA MET A 225 -48.07 -9.10 27.65
C MET A 225 -49.14 -8.62 28.65
N ARG A 226 -49.12 -9.13 29.90
CA ARG A 226 -50.06 -8.69 30.94
C ARG A 226 -49.79 -7.28 31.46
N GLY A 227 -48.58 -6.74 31.25
CA GLY A 227 -48.19 -5.37 31.60
C GLY A 227 -48.65 -4.32 30.58
N HIS A 228 -48.00 -3.15 30.62
CA HIS A 228 -48.22 -2.01 29.70
C HIS A 228 -47.14 -1.90 28.60
N GLY A 229 -46.29 -2.92 28.44
CA GLY A 229 -45.12 -2.86 27.54
C GLY A 229 -45.21 -3.82 26.35
N SER A 230 -44.43 -3.54 25.30
CA SER A 230 -44.13 -4.51 24.24
C SER A 230 -43.03 -5.46 24.68
N TRP A 231 -43.06 -6.69 24.19
CA TRP A 231 -41.98 -7.65 24.35
C TRP A 231 -41.17 -7.71 23.04
N ARG A 232 -39.85 -7.73 23.14
CA ARG A 232 -38.94 -7.91 22.00
C ARG A 232 -37.87 -8.94 22.31
N GLY A 233 -37.55 -9.80 21.35
CA GLY A 233 -36.44 -10.73 21.47
C GLY A 233 -36.25 -11.66 20.27
N GLU A 234 -35.07 -12.26 20.21
CA GLU A 234 -34.73 -13.29 19.22
C GLU A 234 -35.25 -14.67 19.66
N ILE A 235 -35.97 -15.36 18.78
CA ILE A 235 -36.42 -16.75 19.00
C ILE A 235 -36.20 -17.61 17.75
N ILE A 236 -36.03 -18.91 17.95
CA ILE A 236 -36.07 -19.89 16.86
C ILE A 236 -37.53 -20.25 16.53
N GLY A 237 -37.96 -19.94 15.31
CA GLY A 237 -39.22 -20.38 14.71
C GLY A 237 -39.06 -21.66 13.89
N LYS A 238 -40.19 -22.26 13.49
CA LYS A 238 -40.24 -23.39 12.56
C LYS A 238 -41.18 -23.08 11.41
N ARG A 239 -40.68 -23.24 10.18
CA ARG A 239 -41.50 -23.08 8.97
C ARG A 239 -42.38 -24.31 8.73
N LYS A 240 -43.34 -24.20 7.81
CA LYS A 240 -44.21 -25.32 7.39
C LYS A 240 -43.45 -26.56 6.90
N ASN A 241 -42.30 -26.36 6.24
CA ASN A 241 -41.42 -27.45 5.74
C ASN A 241 -40.61 -28.14 6.85
N GLY A 242 -40.67 -27.67 8.11
CA GLY A 242 -39.92 -28.20 9.24
C GLY A 242 -38.56 -27.53 9.50
N GLU A 243 -38.13 -26.61 8.64
CA GLU A 243 -36.88 -25.84 8.80
C GLU A 243 -36.95 -24.93 10.03
N LEU A 244 -35.88 -24.93 10.83
CA LEU A 244 -35.70 -24.03 11.96
C LEU A 244 -35.00 -22.76 11.49
N PHE A 245 -35.51 -21.60 11.89
CA PHE A 245 -34.93 -20.31 11.52
C PHE A 245 -34.95 -19.34 12.71
N PRO A 246 -33.89 -18.54 12.92
CA PRO A 246 -33.92 -17.45 13.88
C PRO A 246 -34.80 -16.31 13.37
N GLN A 247 -35.62 -15.76 14.27
CA GLN A 247 -36.48 -14.60 14.01
C GLN A 247 -36.34 -13.56 15.14
N ASP A 248 -36.24 -12.28 14.77
CA ASP A 248 -36.41 -11.16 15.72
C ASP A 248 -37.91 -10.86 15.80
N VAL A 249 -38.48 -10.92 17.01
CA VAL A 249 -39.92 -10.84 17.23
C VAL A 249 -40.23 -9.69 18.18
N THR A 250 -41.18 -8.84 17.79
CA THR A 250 -41.79 -7.83 18.65
C THR A 250 -43.26 -8.13 18.80
N ILE A 251 -43.75 -8.17 20.04
CA ILE A 251 -45.14 -8.47 20.35
C ILE A 251 -45.69 -7.32 21.21
N SER A 252 -46.84 -6.78 20.80
CA SER A 252 -47.53 -5.66 21.44
C SER A 252 -49.00 -6.02 21.63
N VAL A 253 -49.61 -5.48 22.69
CA VAL A 253 -51.01 -5.75 23.03
C VAL A 253 -51.85 -4.52 22.77
N VAL A 254 -53.01 -4.71 22.12
CA VAL A 254 -54.04 -3.69 21.91
C VAL A 254 -55.17 -3.96 22.89
N ARG A 255 -55.53 -2.96 23.70
CA ARG A 255 -56.58 -3.04 24.72
C ARG A 255 -57.80 -2.24 24.31
N ASP A 256 -58.97 -2.66 24.77
CA ASP A 256 -60.22 -1.93 24.58
C ASP A 256 -60.42 -0.81 25.62
N GLU A 257 -61.57 -0.12 25.55
CA GLU A 257 -61.93 0.97 26.48
C GLU A 257 -62.09 0.50 27.94
N PHE A 258 -62.23 -0.80 28.18
CA PHE A 258 -62.32 -1.40 29.51
C PHE A 258 -60.97 -1.90 30.04
N GLY A 259 -59.90 -1.74 29.26
CA GLY A 259 -58.54 -2.18 29.62
C GLY A 259 -58.27 -3.67 29.36
N GLU A 260 -59.23 -4.39 28.79
CA GLU A 260 -59.11 -5.80 28.43
C GLU A 260 -58.37 -5.96 27.11
N ILE A 261 -57.70 -7.10 26.91
CA ILE A 261 -56.96 -7.37 25.68
C ILE A 261 -57.95 -7.60 24.55
N SER A 262 -57.93 -6.71 23.56
CA SER A 262 -58.74 -6.84 22.36
C SER A 262 -58.00 -7.66 21.30
N HIS A 263 -56.75 -7.29 21.02
CA HIS A 263 -55.93 -7.93 19.99
C HIS A 263 -54.46 -7.98 20.42
N VAL A 264 -53.71 -8.95 19.90
CA VAL A 264 -52.25 -8.99 20.02
C VAL A 264 -51.63 -8.83 18.65
N PHE A 265 -50.68 -7.89 18.55
CA PHE A 265 -49.97 -7.55 17.33
C PHE A 265 -48.53 -8.05 17.43
N SER A 266 -48.13 -8.93 16.51
CA SER A 266 -46.78 -9.50 16.44
C SER A 266 -46.13 -9.14 15.11
N LEU A 267 -44.92 -8.61 15.20
CA LEU A 267 -44.01 -8.39 14.08
C LEU A 267 -42.86 -9.36 14.19
N PHE A 268 -42.50 -10.02 13.10
CA PHE A 268 -41.25 -10.76 13.05
C PHE A 268 -40.55 -10.68 11.71
N SER A 269 -39.23 -10.79 11.75
CA SER A 269 -38.38 -10.87 10.58
C SER A 269 -37.45 -12.06 10.70
N ASP A 270 -37.23 -12.74 9.59
CA ASP A 270 -36.22 -13.79 9.47
C ASP A 270 -34.82 -13.17 9.46
N ILE A 271 -34.01 -13.50 10.47
CA ILE A 271 -32.65 -12.97 10.61
C ILE A 271 -31.58 -13.99 10.19
N SER A 272 -31.97 -15.10 9.53
CA SER A 272 -31.04 -16.16 9.11
C SER A 272 -29.91 -15.60 8.23
N VAL A 273 -30.25 -14.82 7.20
CA VAL A 273 -29.28 -14.20 6.29
C VAL A 273 -28.33 -13.25 7.04
N HIS A 274 -28.85 -12.51 8.02
CA HIS A 274 -28.04 -11.59 8.82
C HIS A 274 -27.06 -12.34 9.73
N LYS A 275 -27.51 -13.40 10.42
CA LYS A 275 -26.66 -14.22 11.29
C LYS A 275 -25.63 -15.01 10.48
N ASP A 276 -25.99 -15.54 9.32
CA ASP A 276 -25.06 -16.23 8.41
C ASP A 276 -24.01 -15.27 7.85
N ALA A 277 -24.43 -14.06 7.46
CA ALA A 277 -23.52 -13.01 7.01
C ALA A 277 -22.58 -12.58 8.15
N GLU A 278 -23.09 -12.38 9.36
CA GLU A 278 -22.31 -12.02 10.54
C GLU A 278 -21.27 -13.12 10.87
N ALA A 279 -21.69 -14.40 10.91
CA ALA A 279 -20.80 -15.52 11.16
C ALA A 279 -19.73 -15.68 10.05
N ARG A 280 -20.09 -15.37 8.80
CA ARG A 280 -19.15 -15.39 7.68
C ARG A 280 -18.17 -14.20 7.75
N MET A 281 -18.65 -13.01 8.11
CA MET A 281 -17.80 -11.84 8.34
C MET A 281 -16.82 -12.09 9.49
N GLN A 282 -17.27 -12.67 10.60
CA GLN A 282 -16.40 -13.05 11.71
C GLN A 282 -15.34 -14.08 11.30
N ARG A 283 -15.71 -15.07 10.48
CA ARG A 283 -14.74 -16.03 9.94
C ARG A 283 -13.72 -15.36 9.00
N MET A 284 -14.15 -14.51 8.08
CA MET A 284 -13.26 -13.79 7.16
C MET A 284 -12.36 -12.78 7.88
N ALA A 285 -12.85 -12.17 8.96
CA ALA A 285 -12.08 -11.22 9.75
C ALA A 285 -10.92 -11.89 10.51
N ASN A 286 -11.09 -13.16 10.89
CA ASN A 286 -10.17 -13.84 11.83
C ASN A 286 -9.42 -15.03 11.23
N TYR A 287 -9.85 -15.60 10.11
CA TYR A 287 -9.27 -16.78 9.50
C TYR A 287 -8.90 -16.54 8.04
N ASP A 288 -7.84 -17.21 7.59
CA ASP A 288 -7.41 -17.28 6.21
C ASP A 288 -8.39 -18.16 5.41
N SER A 289 -8.91 -17.63 4.30
CA SER A 289 -9.95 -18.30 3.51
C SER A 289 -9.47 -19.56 2.81
N LEU A 290 -8.17 -19.66 2.53
CA LEU A 290 -7.59 -20.78 1.78
C LEU A 290 -7.27 -21.96 2.68
N THR A 291 -6.58 -21.72 3.80
CA THR A 291 -6.11 -22.77 4.72
C THR A 291 -7.06 -23.03 5.89
N GLY A 292 -7.95 -22.08 6.22
CA GLY A 292 -8.77 -22.11 7.43
C GLY A 292 -7.98 -21.85 8.72
N LEU A 293 -6.69 -21.54 8.63
CA LEU A 293 -5.86 -21.16 9.77
C LEU A 293 -6.19 -19.73 10.23
N PRO A 294 -5.89 -19.36 11.48
CA PRO A 294 -5.86 -17.96 11.91
C PRO A 294 -5.15 -17.06 10.90
N ASN A 295 -5.74 -15.90 10.62
CA ASN A 295 -5.09 -14.87 9.82
C ASN A 295 -4.24 -13.95 10.72
N ARG A 296 -3.62 -12.92 10.12
CA ARG A 296 -2.79 -11.95 10.84
C ARG A 296 -3.53 -11.24 11.99
N CYS A 297 -4.82 -10.96 11.83
CA CYS A 297 -5.61 -10.25 12.84
C CYS A 297 -5.78 -11.10 14.10
N LEU A 298 -6.29 -12.33 13.93
CA LEU A 298 -6.48 -13.25 15.05
C LEU A 298 -5.14 -13.67 15.67
N LEU A 299 -4.11 -13.88 14.86
CA LEU A 299 -2.76 -14.17 15.35
C LEU A 299 -2.25 -13.08 16.29
N ASN A 300 -2.34 -11.81 15.92
CA ASN A 300 -1.89 -10.70 16.77
C ASN A 300 -2.65 -10.69 18.11
N GLN A 301 -3.97 -10.87 18.08
CA GLN A 301 -4.78 -10.93 19.30
C GLN A 301 -4.36 -12.07 20.22
N LEU A 302 -4.15 -13.27 19.67
CA LEU A 302 -3.74 -14.45 20.44
C LEU A 302 -2.32 -14.32 20.99
N VAL A 303 -1.40 -13.75 20.21
CA VAL A 303 -0.02 -13.48 20.67
C VAL A 303 -0.01 -12.42 21.75
N ASP A 304 -0.73 -11.30 21.60
CA ASP A 304 -0.82 -10.27 22.64
C ASP A 304 -1.38 -10.82 23.95
N GLN A 305 -2.42 -11.66 23.86
CA GLN A 305 -2.97 -12.35 25.03
C GLN A 305 -1.95 -13.31 25.66
N GLY A 306 -1.24 -14.09 24.85
CA GLY A 306 -0.20 -15.00 25.30
C GLY A 306 0.98 -14.29 25.97
N LEU A 307 1.43 -13.17 25.41
CA LEU A 307 2.49 -12.33 25.98
C LEU A 307 2.06 -11.69 27.30
N ALA A 308 0.81 -11.26 27.42
CA ALA A 308 0.27 -10.72 28.67
C ALA A 308 0.26 -11.78 29.79
N GLU A 309 -0.08 -13.03 29.48
CA GLU A 309 -0.02 -14.13 30.44
C GLU A 309 1.42 -14.51 30.79
N ALA A 310 2.30 -14.60 29.78
CA ALA A 310 3.72 -14.88 29.97
C ALA A 310 4.39 -13.84 30.88
N LYS A 311 4.06 -12.55 30.69
CA LYS A 311 4.52 -11.45 31.56
C LYS A 311 4.08 -11.62 33.01
N ARG A 312 2.84 -12.07 33.24
CA ARG A 312 2.30 -12.29 34.60
C ARG A 312 2.94 -13.48 35.30
N GLN A 313 3.24 -14.55 34.56
CA GLN A 313 3.82 -15.78 35.10
C GLN A 313 5.36 -15.78 35.10
N GLY A 314 6.00 -14.83 34.43
CA GLY A 314 7.45 -14.80 34.27
C GLY A 314 7.97 -15.90 33.34
N THR A 315 7.17 -16.31 32.36
CA THR A 315 7.49 -17.43 31.45
C THR A 315 7.96 -16.92 30.09
N HIS A 316 8.64 -17.78 29.35
CA HIS A 316 9.23 -17.45 28.05
C HIS A 316 8.31 -17.96 26.93
N GLY A 317 8.36 -17.26 25.80
CA GLY A 317 7.65 -17.65 24.58
C GLY A 317 8.57 -17.53 23.37
N ALA A 318 8.18 -18.13 22.25
CA ALA A 318 8.86 -17.90 20.97
C ALA A 318 7.87 -17.64 19.85
N LEU A 319 8.27 -16.80 18.91
CA LEU A 319 7.56 -16.53 17.67
C LEU A 319 8.46 -16.93 16.51
N MET A 320 7.90 -17.68 15.58
CA MET A 320 8.60 -18.20 14.42
C MET A 320 7.87 -17.75 13.16
N VAL A 321 8.54 -16.98 12.32
CA VAL A 321 8.05 -16.67 10.97
C VAL A 321 8.71 -17.67 10.03
N ILE A 322 7.92 -18.27 9.13
CA ILE A 322 8.33 -19.33 8.22
C ILE A 322 7.98 -18.87 6.82
N ASP A 323 8.96 -18.73 5.94
CA ASP A 323 8.75 -18.41 4.53
C ASP A 323 9.06 -19.64 3.67
N ILE A 324 8.03 -20.13 2.97
CA ILE A 324 8.14 -21.30 2.11
C ILE A 324 8.68 -20.91 0.75
N SER A 325 9.80 -21.51 0.36
CA SER A 325 10.47 -21.22 -0.90
C SER A 325 9.69 -21.78 -2.10
N ARG A 326 9.81 -21.10 -3.25
CA ARG A 326 9.35 -21.56 -4.58
C ARG A 326 7.84 -21.73 -4.78
N ILE A 327 6.97 -21.32 -3.85
CA ILE A 327 5.51 -21.36 -4.07
C ILE A 327 5.10 -20.57 -5.32
N GLY A 328 5.67 -19.37 -5.52
CA GLY A 328 5.40 -18.53 -6.68
C GLY A 328 5.75 -19.25 -7.99
N SER A 329 6.99 -19.74 -8.11
CA SER A 329 7.45 -20.45 -9.31
C SER A 329 6.64 -21.71 -9.62
N ILE A 330 6.19 -22.45 -8.59
CA ILE A 330 5.32 -23.62 -8.76
C ILE A 330 3.95 -23.18 -9.30
N SER A 331 3.38 -22.13 -8.73
CA SER A 331 2.08 -21.58 -9.16
C SER A 331 2.13 -21.06 -10.60
N ASP A 332 3.21 -20.38 -10.97
CA ASP A 332 3.41 -19.85 -12.33
C ASP A 332 3.60 -20.97 -13.37
N THR A 333 4.19 -22.10 -12.97
CA THR A 333 4.51 -23.22 -13.89
C THR A 333 3.38 -24.24 -13.99
N LEU A 334 2.73 -24.58 -12.87
CA LEU A 334 1.74 -25.66 -12.76
C LEU A 334 0.31 -25.16 -12.54
N GLY A 335 0.12 -23.85 -12.39
CA GLY A 335 -1.16 -23.21 -12.17
C GLY A 335 -1.46 -22.91 -10.69
N HIS A 336 -2.27 -21.88 -10.46
CA HIS A 336 -2.62 -21.41 -9.11
C HIS A 336 -3.34 -22.47 -8.27
N GLU A 337 -4.15 -23.35 -8.85
CA GLU A 337 -4.84 -24.42 -8.11
C GLU A 337 -3.87 -25.39 -7.43
N VAL A 338 -2.80 -25.80 -8.12
CA VAL A 338 -1.75 -26.69 -7.57
C VAL A 338 -0.98 -25.97 -6.46
N GLY A 339 -0.67 -24.68 -6.66
CA GLY A 339 -0.06 -23.84 -5.64
C GLY A 339 -0.92 -23.75 -4.37
N ASP A 340 -2.21 -23.48 -4.52
CA ASP A 340 -3.17 -23.38 -3.41
C ASP A 340 -3.29 -24.69 -2.64
N GLN A 341 -3.40 -25.82 -3.33
CA GLN A 341 -3.42 -27.15 -2.72
C GLN A 341 -2.13 -27.46 -1.96
N LEU A 342 -0.98 -27.06 -2.51
CA LEU A 342 0.32 -27.21 -1.83
C LEU A 342 0.35 -26.43 -0.52
N VAL A 343 -0.12 -25.17 -0.52
CA VAL A 343 -0.15 -24.37 0.72
C VAL A 343 -1.12 -24.94 1.76
N ILE A 344 -2.28 -25.46 1.33
CA ILE A 344 -3.21 -26.19 2.20
C ILE A 344 -2.53 -27.43 2.82
N ALA A 345 -1.79 -28.21 2.02
CA ALA A 345 -1.09 -29.40 2.48
C ALA A 345 -0.02 -29.07 3.53
N ILE A 346 0.78 -28.02 3.28
CA ILE A 346 1.80 -27.53 4.24
C ILE A 346 1.14 -27.09 5.55
N GLY A 347 0.04 -26.33 5.49
CA GLY A 347 -0.70 -25.90 6.67
C GLY A 347 -1.18 -27.09 7.53
N LYS A 348 -1.67 -28.16 6.90
CA LYS A 348 -2.07 -29.40 7.58
C LYS A 348 -0.89 -30.14 8.19
N LEU A 349 0.24 -30.25 7.48
CA LEU A 349 1.46 -30.89 7.97
C LEU A 349 1.99 -30.16 9.22
N PHE A 350 2.07 -28.84 9.16
CA PHE A 350 2.51 -28.02 10.31
C PHE A 350 1.54 -28.14 11.48
N ARG A 351 0.23 -28.08 11.25
CA ARG A 351 -0.76 -28.23 12.33
C ARG A 351 -0.66 -29.59 13.03
N GLY A 352 -0.42 -30.67 12.28
CA GLY A 352 -0.21 -32.00 12.85
C GLY A 352 1.09 -32.16 13.63
N ALA A 353 2.07 -31.30 13.40
CA ALA A 353 3.36 -31.32 14.09
C ALA A 353 3.37 -30.51 15.40
N LEU A 354 2.45 -29.56 15.54
CA LEU A 354 2.35 -28.63 16.65
C LEU A 354 1.35 -29.11 17.70
N ARG A 355 1.47 -28.60 18.93
CA ARG A 355 0.55 -28.92 20.03
C ARG A 355 -0.73 -28.08 19.93
N ASP A 356 -1.80 -28.51 20.60
CA ASP A 356 -3.06 -27.74 20.67
C ASP A 356 -2.89 -26.35 21.30
N ALA A 357 -1.91 -26.19 22.19
CA ALA A 357 -1.57 -24.90 22.79
C ALA A 357 -0.76 -23.97 21.86
N ASP A 358 -0.13 -24.50 20.82
CA ASP A 358 0.68 -23.70 19.89
C ASP A 358 -0.22 -23.08 18.82
N ILE A 359 0.03 -21.81 18.49
CA ILE A 359 -0.72 -21.10 17.46
C ILE A 359 -0.01 -21.28 16.13
N LEU A 360 -0.75 -21.68 15.10
CA LEU A 360 -0.30 -21.68 13.71
C LEU A 360 -1.21 -20.75 12.92
N ALA A 361 -0.63 -19.82 12.18
CA ALA A 361 -1.36 -18.86 11.38
C ALA A 361 -0.74 -18.74 9.98
N ARG A 362 -1.55 -18.34 9.00
CA ARG A 362 -1.08 -17.90 7.70
C ARG A 362 -1.20 -16.38 7.62
N VAL A 363 -0.09 -15.73 7.32
CA VAL A 363 0.00 -14.25 7.34
C VAL A 363 0.10 -13.68 5.94
N ASP A 364 0.67 -14.45 5.01
CA ASP A 364 0.82 -14.07 3.60
C ASP A 364 0.82 -15.32 2.71
N ASN A 365 1.02 -15.17 1.40
CA ASN A 365 0.97 -16.25 0.42
C ASN A 365 1.94 -17.40 0.73
N SER A 366 3.21 -17.09 0.99
CA SER A 366 4.23 -18.08 1.35
C SER A 366 4.57 -18.10 2.84
N LYS A 367 3.99 -17.20 3.64
CA LYS A 367 4.39 -16.99 5.04
C LYS A 367 3.42 -17.59 6.03
N PHE A 368 3.95 -18.51 6.84
CA PHE A 368 3.31 -19.03 8.03
C PHE A 368 3.96 -18.44 9.28
N VAL A 369 3.18 -18.36 10.36
CA VAL A 369 3.70 -17.98 11.67
C VAL A 369 3.28 -19.00 12.71
N VAL A 370 4.24 -19.40 13.52
CA VAL A 370 4.02 -20.26 14.68
C VAL A 370 4.36 -19.47 15.94
N ALA A 371 3.44 -19.44 16.90
CA ALA A 371 3.70 -18.88 18.23
C ALA A 371 3.67 -19.99 19.28
N LEU A 372 4.81 -20.18 19.94
CA LEU A 372 4.99 -21.09 21.06
C LEU A 372 4.82 -20.27 22.34
N LEU A 373 3.62 -20.31 22.91
CA LEU A 373 3.26 -19.48 24.06
C LEU A 373 3.96 -19.88 25.37
N HIS A 374 4.57 -21.06 25.41
CA HIS A 374 5.27 -21.56 26.58
C HIS A 374 6.51 -22.36 26.19
N ILE A 375 7.68 -21.80 26.46
CA ILE A 375 8.96 -22.49 26.36
C ILE A 375 9.75 -22.30 27.66
N GLU A 376 10.51 -23.32 28.04
CA GLU A 376 11.42 -23.23 29.19
C GLU A 376 12.82 -22.76 28.77
N LYS A 377 13.23 -23.12 27.54
CA LYS A 377 14.53 -22.81 26.96
C LYS A 377 14.38 -22.42 25.50
N ARG A 378 15.26 -21.53 25.03
CA ARG A 378 15.40 -21.14 23.62
C ARG A 378 15.54 -22.33 22.67
N GLU A 379 16.24 -23.37 23.10
CA GLU A 379 16.45 -24.64 22.37
C GLU A 379 15.14 -25.34 22.00
N HIS A 380 14.06 -25.14 22.78
CA HIS A 380 12.76 -25.74 22.47
C HIS A 380 12.19 -25.17 21.16
N ALA A 381 12.38 -23.88 20.90
CA ALA A 381 11.97 -23.27 19.64
C ALA A 381 12.81 -23.79 18.46
N ALA A 382 14.11 -24.02 18.66
CA ALA A 382 14.98 -24.63 17.66
C ALA A 382 14.53 -26.06 17.30
N ASN A 383 14.17 -26.87 18.31
CA ASN A 383 13.67 -28.23 18.11
C ASN A 383 12.38 -28.25 17.29
N VAL A 384 11.45 -27.31 17.57
CA VAL A 384 10.22 -27.17 16.78
C VAL A 384 10.55 -26.71 15.36
N ALA A 385 11.46 -25.74 15.18
CA ALA A 385 11.88 -25.28 13.86
C ALA A 385 12.47 -26.42 13.02
N GLN A 386 13.40 -27.18 13.58
CA GLN A 386 14.00 -28.33 12.90
C GLN A 386 12.94 -29.38 12.57
N LYS A 387 12.00 -29.64 13.49
CA LYS A 387 10.88 -30.57 13.23
C LYS A 387 10.05 -30.11 12.02
N LEU A 388 9.74 -28.82 11.91
CA LEU A 388 8.98 -28.27 10.78
C LEU A 388 9.76 -28.35 9.47
N LEU A 389 11.07 -28.09 9.49
CA LEU A 389 11.94 -28.23 8.31
C LEU A 389 12.00 -29.69 7.83
N ASN A 390 12.20 -30.65 8.74
CA ASN A 390 12.26 -32.07 8.41
C ASN A 390 10.98 -32.59 7.75
N LEU A 391 9.82 -31.99 8.05
CA LEU A 391 8.55 -32.36 7.41
C LEU A 391 8.49 -31.96 5.93
N LEU A 392 9.29 -30.97 5.53
CA LEU A 392 9.34 -30.49 4.14
C LEU A 392 10.43 -31.19 3.31
N GLU A 393 11.30 -32.00 3.93
CA GLU A 393 12.30 -32.80 3.19
C GLU A 393 11.65 -33.84 2.27
N ALA A 394 10.55 -34.43 2.73
CA ALA A 394 9.78 -35.39 1.94
C ALA A 394 8.95 -34.67 0.85
N PRO A 395 8.86 -35.23 -0.38
CA PRO A 395 8.05 -34.64 -1.43
C PRO A 395 6.57 -34.62 -1.05
N ILE A 396 5.91 -33.49 -1.28
CA ILE A 396 4.47 -33.32 -1.06
C ILE A 396 3.74 -33.68 -2.35
N ASN A 397 2.92 -34.72 -2.29
CA ASN A 397 2.15 -35.19 -3.43
C ASN A 397 0.86 -34.38 -3.58
N ILE A 398 0.73 -33.65 -4.69
CA ILE A 398 -0.45 -32.89 -5.09
C ILE A 398 -0.87 -33.38 -6.47
N ASP A 399 -2.04 -34.00 -6.57
CA ASP A 399 -2.53 -34.68 -7.77
C ASP A 399 -1.50 -35.65 -8.37
N ALA A 400 -0.95 -35.34 -9.55
CA ALA A 400 0.05 -36.16 -10.26
C ALA A 400 1.50 -35.69 -10.02
N HIS A 401 1.72 -34.68 -9.18
CA HIS A 401 3.02 -34.04 -8.99
C HIS A 401 3.59 -34.32 -7.59
N ALA A 402 4.85 -34.74 -7.53
CA ALA A 402 5.64 -34.82 -6.31
C ALA A 402 6.50 -33.55 -6.19
N LEU A 403 6.12 -32.64 -5.29
CA LEU A 403 6.72 -31.30 -5.19
C LEU A 403 7.68 -31.22 -4.00
N HIS A 404 8.89 -30.72 -4.26
CA HIS A 404 9.87 -30.41 -3.22
C HIS A 404 9.91 -28.91 -2.95
N VAL A 405 9.68 -28.54 -1.69
CA VAL A 405 9.74 -27.17 -1.21
C VAL A 405 10.73 -27.06 -0.06
N GLY A 406 11.36 -25.89 0.04
CA GLY A 406 12.18 -25.52 1.19
C GLY A 406 11.48 -24.50 2.07
N ALA A 407 12.08 -24.18 3.20
CA ALA A 407 11.62 -23.08 4.05
C ALA A 407 12.77 -22.39 4.77
N SER A 408 12.61 -21.09 4.97
CA SER A 408 13.48 -20.26 5.80
C SER A 408 12.71 -19.82 7.04
N ILE A 409 13.22 -20.12 8.23
CA ILE A 409 12.55 -19.83 9.50
C ILE A 409 13.32 -18.79 10.30
N GLY A 410 12.66 -17.74 10.76
CA GLY A 410 13.20 -16.73 11.65
C GLY A 410 12.54 -16.82 13.01
N ILE A 411 13.33 -16.90 14.07
CA ILE A 411 12.86 -17.17 15.43
C ILE A 411 13.19 -15.99 16.34
N THR A 412 12.20 -15.50 17.08
CA THR A 412 12.38 -14.56 18.20
C THR A 412 11.88 -15.15 19.49
N VAL A 413 12.50 -14.76 20.60
CA VAL A 413 12.23 -15.25 21.95
C VAL A 413 11.76 -14.10 22.82
N TYR A 414 10.61 -14.28 23.47
CA TYR A 414 10.15 -13.40 24.53
C TYR A 414 10.66 -13.90 25.89
N PRO A 415 11.13 -13.00 26.79
CA PRO A 415 11.26 -11.55 26.64
C PRO A 415 12.61 -11.07 26.06
N GLU A 416 13.53 -11.98 25.73
CA GLU A 416 14.92 -11.67 25.33
C GLU A 416 15.02 -10.71 24.13
N ASP A 417 14.30 -11.01 23.05
CA ASP A 417 14.39 -10.29 21.79
C ASP A 417 13.40 -9.12 21.71
N GLY A 418 12.42 -9.03 22.62
CA GLY A 418 11.42 -7.96 22.64
C GLY A 418 10.28 -8.20 23.62
N LEU A 419 9.60 -7.13 24.03
CA LEU A 419 8.52 -7.17 25.03
C LEU A 419 7.10 -7.07 24.44
N GLU A 420 7.00 -6.75 23.16
CA GLU A 420 5.72 -6.49 22.48
C GLU A 420 5.64 -7.32 21.18
N ALA A 421 4.44 -7.80 20.84
CA ALA A 421 4.24 -8.62 19.64
C ALA A 421 4.75 -7.95 18.35
N PRO A 422 4.47 -6.66 18.06
CA PRO A 422 4.97 -6.03 16.83
C PRO A 422 6.50 -6.04 16.69
N ALA A 423 7.23 -5.94 17.80
CA ALA A 423 8.69 -6.02 17.80
C ALA A 423 9.17 -7.44 17.50
N LEU A 424 8.59 -8.45 18.16
CA LEU A 424 8.90 -9.86 17.95
C LEU A 424 8.63 -10.31 16.51
N PHE A 425 7.50 -9.89 15.93
CA PHE A 425 7.17 -10.13 14.52
C PHE A 425 8.23 -9.56 13.58
N ARG A 426 8.53 -8.27 13.74
CA ARG A 426 9.51 -7.57 12.90
C ARG A 426 10.89 -8.22 12.99
N PHE A 427 11.33 -8.60 14.18
CA PHE A 427 12.63 -9.23 14.40
C PHE A 427 12.69 -10.65 13.84
N ALA A 428 11.58 -11.41 13.90
CA ALA A 428 11.49 -12.72 13.28
C ALA A 428 11.52 -12.62 11.74
N ASP A 429 10.83 -11.64 11.15
CA ASP A 429 10.91 -11.35 9.71
C ASP A 429 12.34 -11.01 9.25
N VAL A 430 13.09 -10.23 10.05
CA VAL A 430 14.50 -9.93 9.76
C VAL A 430 15.35 -11.21 9.76
N ALA A 431 15.11 -12.11 10.71
CA ALA A 431 15.81 -13.40 10.77
C ALA A 431 15.46 -14.32 9.59
N VAL A 432 14.19 -14.35 9.15
CA VAL A 432 13.75 -15.07 7.93
C VAL A 432 14.48 -14.54 6.70
N SER A 433 14.50 -13.22 6.52
CA SER A 433 15.16 -12.58 5.37
C SER A 433 16.64 -12.93 5.29
N LYS A 434 17.30 -13.07 6.45
CA LYS A 434 18.70 -13.55 6.47
C LYS A 434 18.81 -15.03 6.15
N ALA A 435 17.88 -15.85 6.64
CA ALA A 435 17.82 -17.29 6.40
C ALA A 435 17.44 -17.64 4.94
N SER A 436 16.82 -16.72 4.20
CA SER A 436 16.49 -16.91 2.79
C SER A 436 17.62 -16.53 1.83
N GLN A 437 18.69 -15.87 2.31
CA GLN A 437 19.90 -15.62 1.52
C GLN A 437 20.75 -16.88 1.32
N THR A 438 20.59 -17.88 2.19
CA THR A 438 21.20 -19.21 2.03
C THR A 438 20.33 -20.08 1.12
N ILE A 439 20.97 -20.90 0.28
CA ILE A 439 20.28 -21.81 -0.65
C ILE A 439 19.57 -22.95 0.12
N GLU A 440 20.08 -23.28 1.31
CA GLU A 440 19.57 -24.37 2.14
C GLU A 440 18.38 -23.94 3.00
N SER A 441 17.45 -24.88 3.22
CA SER A 441 16.36 -24.71 4.18
C SER A 441 16.94 -24.68 5.58
N THR A 442 16.73 -23.59 6.30
CA THR A 442 17.39 -23.36 7.59
C THR A 442 16.54 -22.49 8.49
N PHE A 443 16.93 -22.43 9.77
CA PHE A 443 16.36 -21.50 10.72
C PHE A 443 17.44 -20.61 11.33
N LEU A 444 17.09 -19.35 11.59
CA LEU A 444 17.95 -18.41 12.28
C LEU A 444 17.21 -17.78 13.45
N PHE A 445 17.90 -17.67 14.56
CA PHE A 445 17.47 -16.85 15.66
C PHE A 445 17.78 -15.38 15.38
N TYR A 446 16.86 -14.50 15.76
CA TYR A 446 17.14 -13.08 15.78
C TYR A 446 18.31 -12.77 16.71
N ARG A 447 19.19 -11.88 16.23
CA ARG A 447 20.25 -11.25 17.00
C ARG A 447 20.28 -9.77 16.66
N GLU A 448 20.59 -8.92 17.64
CA GLU A 448 20.51 -7.46 17.50
C GLU A 448 21.42 -6.90 16.38
N ASP A 449 22.53 -7.56 16.09
CA ASP A 449 23.44 -7.24 14.98
C ASP A 449 22.79 -7.40 13.59
N MET A 450 21.79 -8.27 13.43
CA MET A 450 21.05 -8.47 12.18
C MET A 450 20.24 -7.23 11.79
N ASN A 451 19.59 -6.56 12.75
CA ASN A 451 18.79 -5.37 12.49
C ASN A 451 19.66 -4.12 12.22
N ARG A 452 20.85 -4.06 12.83
CA ARG A 452 21.84 -3.00 12.56
C ARG A 452 22.31 -3.05 11.10
N ARG A 453 22.59 -4.24 10.56
CA ARG A 453 23.02 -4.43 9.17
C ARG A 453 21.93 -4.09 8.15
N ALA A 454 20.67 -4.45 8.40
CA ALA A 454 19.56 -4.10 7.50
C ALA A 454 19.35 -2.58 7.39
N LYS A 455 19.39 -1.87 8.52
CA LYS A 455 19.36 -0.39 8.54
C LYS A 455 20.60 0.22 7.88
N GLU A 456 21.76 -0.39 8.09
CA GLU A 456 23.00 0.04 7.47
C GLU A 456 23.00 -0.17 5.96
N HIS A 457 22.44 -1.25 5.43
CA HIS A 457 22.25 -1.48 3.99
C HIS A 457 21.40 -0.40 3.33
N LEU A 458 20.22 -0.09 3.89
CA LEU A 458 19.34 0.97 3.35
C LEU A 458 20.00 2.34 3.39
N ARG A 459 20.76 2.61 4.46
CA ARG A 459 21.52 3.84 4.60
C ARG A 459 22.66 3.92 3.59
N LEU A 460 23.43 2.84 3.43
CA LEU A 460 24.51 2.75 2.45
C LEU A 460 23.99 2.87 1.02
N GLU A 461 22.85 2.25 0.68
CA GLU A 461 22.20 2.42 -0.62
C GLU A 461 21.88 3.89 -0.92
N SER A 462 21.25 4.57 0.04
CA SER A 462 20.90 5.99 -0.10
C SER A 462 22.14 6.87 -0.22
N GLU A 463 23.18 6.61 0.59
CA GLU A 463 24.46 7.31 0.56
C GLU A 463 25.21 7.05 -0.77
N MET A 464 25.15 5.82 -1.32
CA MET A 464 25.78 5.47 -2.61
C MET A 464 25.14 6.19 -3.80
N ARG A 465 23.81 6.34 -3.80
CA ARG A 465 23.12 7.11 -4.86
C ARG A 465 23.56 8.57 -4.89
N LEU A 466 23.82 9.17 -3.73
CA LEU A 466 24.36 10.53 -3.63
C LEU A 466 25.83 10.58 -4.09
N ALA A 467 26.63 9.59 -3.70
CA ALA A 467 28.05 9.50 -4.05
C ALA A 467 28.32 9.47 -5.57
N LEU A 468 27.40 8.89 -6.36
CA LEU A 468 27.46 8.90 -7.83
C LEU A 468 27.37 10.31 -8.43
N GLY A 469 26.72 11.26 -7.73
CA GLY A 469 26.59 12.67 -8.14
C GLY A 469 27.69 13.59 -7.59
N ASP A 470 28.21 13.32 -6.39
CA ASP A 470 28.96 14.30 -5.58
C ASP A 470 30.51 14.13 -5.58
N LYS A 471 31.10 13.51 -6.61
CA LYS A 471 32.56 13.26 -6.72
C LYS A 471 33.18 12.55 -5.49
N GLU A 472 32.42 11.68 -4.83
CA GLU A 472 32.90 10.90 -3.68
C GLU A 472 33.57 9.59 -4.07
N LEU A 473 33.38 9.16 -5.32
CA LEU A 473 33.98 7.97 -5.90
C LEU A 473 35.27 8.34 -6.63
N GLU A 474 36.31 7.53 -6.44
CA GLU A 474 37.60 7.64 -7.14
C GLU A 474 38.13 6.25 -7.51
N LEU A 475 39.00 6.19 -8.51
CA LEU A 475 39.71 4.96 -8.88
C LEU A 475 41.15 5.01 -8.38
N HIS A 476 41.55 3.97 -7.66
CA HIS A 476 42.96 3.69 -7.38
C HIS A 476 43.44 2.59 -8.31
N TYR A 477 44.72 2.63 -8.65
CA TYR A 477 45.33 1.72 -9.62
C TYR A 477 46.37 0.88 -8.90
N GLN A 478 46.19 -0.44 -8.95
CA GLN A 478 47.19 -1.37 -8.43
C GLN A 478 48.03 -1.92 -9.58
N PRO A 479 49.36 -1.68 -9.60
CA PRO A 479 50.21 -2.17 -10.69
C PRO A 479 50.30 -3.70 -10.73
N LYS A 480 50.27 -4.24 -11.95
CA LYS A 480 50.63 -5.63 -12.27
C LYS A 480 52.04 -5.64 -12.88
N VAL A 481 52.91 -6.52 -12.39
CA VAL A 481 54.30 -6.59 -12.85
C VAL A 481 54.64 -7.96 -13.41
N SER A 482 55.42 -7.97 -14.49
CA SER A 482 55.92 -9.20 -15.12
C SER A 482 57.00 -9.84 -14.24
N LEU A 483 56.84 -11.14 -13.96
CA LEU A 483 57.83 -11.92 -13.22
C LEU A 483 59.11 -12.20 -14.04
N ALA A 484 59.03 -12.08 -15.36
CA ALA A 484 60.18 -12.25 -16.26
C ALA A 484 61.04 -10.98 -16.39
N SER A 485 60.41 -9.81 -16.53
CA SER A 485 61.11 -8.54 -16.79
C SER A 485 61.17 -7.59 -15.61
N GLY A 486 60.35 -7.81 -14.58
CA GLY A 486 60.17 -6.90 -13.45
C GLY A 486 59.43 -5.60 -13.79
N ARG A 487 59.02 -5.39 -15.06
CA ARG A 487 58.34 -4.17 -15.50
C ARG A 487 56.85 -4.21 -15.21
N ILE A 488 56.25 -3.03 -15.05
CA ILE A 488 54.79 -2.86 -15.00
C ILE A 488 54.22 -3.23 -16.39
N VAL A 489 53.28 -4.18 -16.40
CA VAL A 489 52.63 -4.70 -17.61
C VAL A 489 51.12 -4.47 -17.63
N GLY A 490 50.58 -3.88 -16.58
CA GLY A 490 49.17 -3.53 -16.45
C GLY A 490 48.88 -2.87 -15.10
N ALA A 491 47.63 -2.51 -14.88
CA ALA A 491 47.13 -2.18 -13.55
C ALA A 491 45.67 -2.55 -13.41
N GLU A 492 45.23 -2.84 -12.20
CA GLU A 492 43.81 -3.01 -11.88
C GLU A 492 43.23 -1.71 -11.35
N ALA A 493 42.12 -1.26 -11.95
CA ALA A 493 41.33 -0.14 -11.48
C ALA A 493 40.38 -0.59 -10.37
N LEU A 494 40.68 -0.14 -9.16
CA LEU A 494 39.97 -0.49 -7.94
C LEU A 494 39.17 0.70 -7.45
N LEU A 495 37.85 0.53 -7.39
CA LEU A 495 36.94 1.55 -6.90
C LEU A 495 37.19 1.87 -5.43
N ARG A 496 37.13 3.16 -5.10
CA ARG A 496 37.32 3.72 -3.77
C ARG A 496 36.22 4.72 -3.49
N TRP A 497 35.53 4.56 -2.36
CA TRP A 497 34.52 5.50 -1.91
C TRP A 497 35.01 6.32 -0.72
N LYS A 498 35.23 7.62 -0.97
CA LYS A 498 35.66 8.60 0.01
C LYS A 498 34.45 9.31 0.61
N HIS A 499 33.82 8.66 1.57
CA HIS A 499 32.64 9.18 2.23
C HIS A 499 32.99 10.37 3.15
N PRO A 500 32.25 11.50 3.11
CA PRO A 500 32.55 12.71 3.89
C PRO A 500 32.66 12.51 5.40
N MET A 501 31.74 11.72 5.99
CA MET A 501 31.75 11.40 7.43
C MET A 501 32.55 10.14 7.81
N ARG A 502 32.57 9.10 6.96
CA ARG A 502 33.15 7.79 7.30
C ARG A 502 34.60 7.62 6.83
N GLY A 503 35.13 8.54 6.04
CA GLY A 503 36.43 8.39 5.38
C GLY A 503 36.36 7.34 4.26
N MET A 504 37.41 6.53 4.10
CA MET A 504 37.43 5.50 3.07
C MET A 504 36.57 4.29 3.45
N VAL A 505 35.51 4.05 2.69
CA VAL A 505 34.65 2.88 2.83
C VAL A 505 35.20 1.74 1.97
N SER A 506 35.33 0.55 2.55
CA SER A 506 35.85 -0.64 1.87
C SER A 506 34.88 -1.14 0.78
N PRO A 507 35.38 -1.51 -0.43
CA PRO A 507 34.58 -2.15 -1.47
C PRO A 507 33.79 -3.38 -1.01
N GLY A 508 34.36 -4.19 -0.11
CA GLY A 508 33.68 -5.36 0.45
C GLY A 508 32.43 -5.03 1.28
N VAL A 509 32.21 -3.76 1.65
CA VAL A 509 31.01 -3.31 2.37
C VAL A 509 29.94 -2.81 1.41
N PHE A 510 30.30 -2.06 0.38
CA PHE A 510 29.31 -1.35 -0.45
C PHE A 510 29.02 -2.03 -1.80
N ILE A 511 29.95 -2.81 -2.36
CA ILE A 511 29.71 -3.55 -3.61
C ILE A 511 28.58 -4.58 -3.46
N PRO A 512 28.50 -5.40 -2.39
CA PRO A 512 27.37 -6.32 -2.21
C PRO A 512 26.02 -5.61 -2.15
N VAL A 513 25.96 -4.44 -1.48
CA VAL A 513 24.76 -3.60 -1.41
C VAL A 513 24.38 -3.07 -2.79
N ALA A 514 25.36 -2.62 -3.57
CA ALA A 514 25.15 -2.13 -4.93
C ALA A 514 24.64 -3.24 -5.87
N GLU A 515 25.12 -4.47 -5.69
CA GLU A 515 24.62 -5.62 -6.43
C GLU A 515 23.17 -5.91 -6.07
N GLU A 516 22.85 -6.07 -4.79
CA GLU A 516 21.49 -6.35 -4.29
C GLU A 516 20.45 -5.34 -4.80
N THR A 517 20.82 -4.06 -4.83
CA THR A 517 19.96 -2.91 -5.19
C THR A 517 19.99 -2.55 -6.68
N SER A 518 20.73 -3.30 -7.50
CA SER A 518 20.98 -3.02 -8.93
C SER A 518 21.72 -1.71 -9.25
N LEU A 519 22.15 -0.96 -8.22
CA LEU A 519 23.03 0.20 -8.36
C LEU A 519 24.37 -0.14 -9.02
N ILE A 520 24.77 -1.42 -8.98
CA ILE A 520 25.98 -1.92 -9.64
C ILE A 520 26.02 -1.62 -11.14
N LEU A 521 24.86 -1.50 -11.80
CA LEU A 521 24.77 -1.15 -13.23
C LEU A 521 25.23 0.30 -13.50
N GLU A 522 24.75 1.24 -12.67
CA GLU A 522 25.13 2.66 -12.73
C GLU A 522 26.58 2.83 -12.31
N LEU A 523 26.98 2.18 -11.20
CA LEU A 523 28.34 2.19 -10.67
C LEU A 523 29.35 1.66 -11.70
N GLY A 524 29.06 0.51 -12.32
CA GLY A 524 29.96 -0.08 -13.31
C GLY A 524 30.08 0.76 -14.58
N THR A 525 29.03 1.48 -14.98
CA THR A 525 29.12 2.46 -16.07
C THR A 525 30.05 3.60 -15.70
N TRP A 526 29.92 4.13 -14.47
CA TRP A 526 30.78 5.19 -13.97
C TRP A 526 32.25 4.75 -13.90
N VAL A 527 32.52 3.53 -13.40
CA VAL A 527 33.88 2.97 -13.33
C VAL A 527 34.52 2.86 -14.71
N LEU A 528 33.79 2.35 -15.71
CA LEU A 528 34.28 2.24 -17.09
C LEU A 528 34.55 3.61 -17.72
N ASP A 529 33.63 4.56 -17.52
CA ASP A 529 33.75 5.93 -18.04
C ASP A 529 34.99 6.63 -17.44
N GLU A 530 35.18 6.53 -16.13
CA GLU A 530 36.32 7.12 -15.42
C GLU A 530 37.65 6.44 -15.77
N ALA A 531 37.67 5.10 -15.91
CA ALA A 531 38.87 4.37 -16.34
C ALA A 531 39.28 4.79 -17.77
N CYS A 532 38.33 4.86 -18.71
CA CYS A 532 38.61 5.30 -20.08
C CYS A 532 39.06 6.77 -20.14
N ARG A 533 38.41 7.65 -19.38
CA ARG A 533 38.82 9.05 -19.23
C ARG A 533 40.26 9.16 -18.72
N GLN A 534 40.63 8.35 -17.73
CA GLN A 534 41.96 8.37 -17.14
C GLN A 534 43.02 7.82 -18.10
N ILE A 535 42.73 6.74 -18.84
CA ILE A 535 43.61 6.21 -19.89
C ILE A 535 43.91 7.29 -20.93
N ARG A 536 42.86 7.94 -21.46
CA ARG A 536 43.04 9.04 -22.42
C ARG A 536 43.90 10.16 -21.85
N SER A 537 43.65 10.55 -20.60
CA SER A 537 44.45 11.58 -19.93
C SER A 537 45.93 11.21 -19.80
N TRP A 538 46.27 9.93 -19.63
CA TRP A 538 47.67 9.49 -19.58
C TRP A 538 48.30 9.44 -20.98
N GLU A 539 47.56 8.99 -21.99
CA GLU A 539 48.02 9.01 -23.39
C GLU A 539 48.32 10.43 -23.88
N ASP A 540 47.45 11.39 -23.55
CA ASP A 540 47.64 12.82 -23.89
C ASP A 540 48.92 13.41 -23.29
N ARG A 541 49.43 12.81 -22.21
CA ARG A 541 50.71 13.18 -21.56
C ARG A 541 51.90 12.40 -22.11
N GLY A 542 51.70 11.58 -23.14
CA GLY A 542 52.75 10.81 -23.81
C GLY A 542 53.13 9.51 -23.11
N LEU A 543 52.37 9.07 -22.10
CA LEU A 543 52.62 7.80 -21.43
C LEU A 543 52.05 6.65 -22.25
N HIS A 544 52.87 5.62 -22.46
CA HIS A 544 52.41 4.38 -23.07
C HIS A 544 51.75 3.53 -21.98
N MET A 545 50.42 3.54 -21.96
CA MET A 545 49.66 2.84 -20.94
C MET A 545 49.51 1.35 -21.27
N PRO A 546 49.91 0.46 -20.35
CA PRO A 546 49.54 -0.95 -20.44
C PRO A 546 48.05 -1.14 -20.17
N ALA A 547 47.54 -2.36 -20.39
CA ALA A 547 46.13 -2.67 -20.19
C ALA A 547 45.68 -2.40 -18.74
N ILE A 548 44.56 -1.71 -18.60
CA ILE A 548 43.90 -1.45 -17.33
C ILE A 548 42.77 -2.46 -17.16
N ALA A 549 42.86 -3.25 -16.10
CA ALA A 549 41.86 -4.21 -15.71
C ALA A 549 40.72 -3.53 -14.95
N VAL A 550 39.47 -3.85 -15.31
CA VAL A 550 38.25 -3.33 -14.69
C VAL A 550 37.36 -4.50 -14.30
N ASN A 551 36.97 -4.55 -13.03
CA ASN A 551 36.06 -5.55 -12.49
C ASN A 551 34.63 -5.37 -13.02
N LEU A 552 34.01 -6.50 -13.39
CA LEU A 552 32.65 -6.54 -13.89
C LEU A 552 31.80 -7.53 -13.10
N SER A 553 30.74 -7.04 -12.47
CA SER A 553 29.81 -7.89 -11.71
C SER A 553 28.98 -8.78 -12.64
N ALA A 554 28.64 -9.98 -12.17
CA ALA A 554 27.76 -10.90 -12.89
C ALA A 554 26.36 -10.32 -13.17
N ARG A 555 25.91 -9.31 -12.39
CA ARG A 555 24.63 -8.63 -12.64
C ARG A 555 24.67 -7.68 -13.84
N GLN A 556 25.85 -7.31 -14.32
CA GLN A 556 26.03 -6.39 -15.45
C GLN A 556 26.05 -7.10 -16.82
N PHE A 557 26.03 -8.43 -16.84
CA PHE A 557 25.98 -9.25 -18.06
C PHE A 557 24.57 -9.28 -18.64
N ASP A 558 24.21 -8.20 -19.33
CA ASP A 558 23.00 -8.07 -20.15
C ASP A 558 23.35 -7.94 -21.64
N GLU A 559 22.34 -8.07 -22.52
CA GLU A 559 22.53 -7.99 -23.98
C GLU A 559 22.98 -6.59 -24.45
N GLN A 560 22.86 -5.55 -23.61
CA GLN A 560 23.26 -4.17 -23.94
C GLN A 560 24.70 -3.84 -23.51
N LEU A 561 25.34 -4.70 -22.71
CA LEU A 561 26.68 -4.49 -22.18
C LEU A 561 27.73 -4.22 -23.29
N PRO A 562 27.81 -5.00 -24.39
CA PRO A 562 28.79 -4.71 -25.46
C PRO A 562 28.60 -3.33 -26.08
N ALA A 563 27.35 -2.93 -26.32
CA ALA A 563 27.02 -1.62 -26.87
C ALA A 563 27.38 -0.48 -25.91
N ARG A 564 27.14 -0.66 -24.61
CA ARG A 564 27.53 0.30 -23.56
C ARG A 564 29.04 0.49 -23.49
N ILE A 565 29.81 -0.59 -23.52
CA ILE A 565 31.28 -0.52 -23.49
C ILE A 565 31.80 0.14 -24.77
N ALA A 566 31.27 -0.23 -25.94
CA ALA A 566 31.66 0.37 -27.22
C ALA A 566 31.46 1.90 -27.21
N ALA A 567 30.33 2.37 -26.71
CA ALA A 567 30.02 3.80 -26.63
C ALA A 567 31.00 4.57 -25.71
N VAL A 568 31.45 3.96 -24.60
CA VAL A 568 32.43 4.59 -23.69
C VAL A 568 33.82 4.62 -24.32
N LEU A 569 34.26 3.53 -24.95
CA LEU A 569 35.54 3.48 -25.65
C LEU A 569 35.61 4.50 -26.79
N GLU A 570 34.55 4.60 -27.59
CA GLU A 570 34.44 5.57 -28.70
C GLU A 570 34.47 7.02 -28.19
N ARG A 571 33.76 7.31 -27.09
CA ARG A 571 33.71 8.64 -26.49
C ARG A 571 35.09 9.19 -26.12
N TYR A 572 35.96 8.35 -25.57
CA TYR A 572 37.30 8.75 -25.13
C TYR A 572 38.41 8.37 -26.10
N GLY A 573 38.09 7.71 -27.23
CA GLY A 573 39.07 7.25 -28.21
C GLY A 573 40.07 6.23 -27.65
N VAL A 574 39.67 5.44 -26.65
CA VAL A 574 40.52 4.41 -26.04
C VAL A 574 40.49 3.15 -26.88
N ARG A 575 41.66 2.54 -27.11
CA ARG A 575 41.73 1.31 -27.90
C ARG A 575 41.26 0.11 -27.06
N PRO A 576 40.51 -0.85 -27.63
CA PRO A 576 40.02 -2.01 -26.88
C PRO A 576 41.11 -2.84 -26.19
N ASP A 577 42.32 -2.90 -26.75
CA ASP A 577 43.46 -3.63 -26.17
C ASP A 577 43.99 -3.01 -24.87
N GLN A 578 43.56 -1.81 -24.52
CA GLN A 578 43.95 -1.10 -23.29
C GLN A 578 43.00 -1.35 -22.12
N ILE A 579 41.88 -2.03 -22.35
CA ILE A 579 40.94 -2.43 -21.30
C ILE A 579 40.89 -3.96 -21.24
N MET A 580 41.09 -4.48 -20.03
CA MET A 580 40.84 -5.87 -19.69
C MET A 580 39.64 -5.93 -18.75
N LEU A 581 38.68 -6.81 -19.02
CA LEU A 581 37.54 -6.99 -18.12
C LEU A 581 37.78 -8.21 -17.23
N GLU A 582 37.63 -8.02 -15.94
CA GLU A 582 37.77 -9.09 -14.95
C GLU A 582 36.39 -9.56 -14.52
N ILE A 583 36.18 -10.88 -14.57
CA ILE A 583 34.91 -11.52 -14.24
C ILE A 583 35.12 -12.58 -13.18
N THR A 584 34.19 -12.71 -12.24
CA THR A 584 34.27 -13.74 -11.21
C THR A 584 33.70 -15.07 -11.68
N GLU A 585 34.15 -16.16 -11.05
CA GLU A 585 33.64 -17.52 -11.30
C GLU A 585 32.12 -17.66 -11.11
N SER A 586 31.52 -16.84 -10.22
CA SER A 586 30.08 -16.87 -9.90
C SER A 586 29.16 -16.62 -11.11
N LEU A 587 29.68 -15.98 -12.17
CA LEU A 587 28.99 -15.77 -13.43
C LEU A 587 28.51 -17.10 -14.08
N LEU A 588 29.20 -18.21 -13.80
CA LEU A 588 28.90 -19.56 -14.28
C LEU A 588 27.51 -20.08 -13.91
N MET A 589 26.95 -19.64 -12.78
CA MET A 589 25.68 -20.15 -12.26
C MET A 589 24.46 -19.57 -12.99
N ARG A 590 24.65 -18.56 -13.86
CA ARG A 590 23.57 -17.85 -14.55
C ARG A 590 23.59 -18.11 -16.05
N GLY A 591 22.94 -19.20 -16.49
CA GLY A 591 22.60 -19.42 -17.91
C GLY A 591 23.78 -19.28 -18.87
N ALA A 592 24.78 -20.15 -18.71
CA ALA A 592 26.10 -20.06 -19.34
C ALA A 592 26.11 -19.77 -20.85
N ASP A 593 25.16 -20.30 -21.64
CA ASP A 593 25.17 -20.13 -23.09
C ASP A 593 24.98 -18.66 -23.52
N LYS A 594 24.08 -17.91 -22.87
CA LYS A 594 23.87 -16.49 -23.19
C LYS A 594 25.06 -15.62 -22.80
N VAL A 595 25.71 -15.95 -21.69
CA VAL A 595 26.89 -15.23 -21.20
C VAL A 595 28.06 -15.42 -22.15
N ILE A 596 28.28 -16.65 -22.64
CA ILE A 596 29.34 -16.96 -23.61
C ILE A 596 29.18 -16.11 -24.88
N ASP A 597 27.95 -15.96 -25.39
CA ASP A 597 27.70 -15.13 -26.58
C ASP A 597 28.07 -13.66 -26.36
N ILE A 598 27.76 -13.11 -25.18
CA ILE A 598 28.16 -11.74 -24.80
C ILE A 598 29.69 -11.63 -24.70
N MET A 599 30.35 -12.60 -24.05
CA MET A 599 31.82 -12.62 -23.94
C MET A 599 32.49 -12.67 -25.31
N ASN A 600 31.97 -13.49 -26.23
CA ASN A 600 32.48 -13.57 -27.60
C ASN A 600 32.33 -12.23 -28.34
N GLN A 601 31.24 -11.50 -28.13
CA GLN A 601 31.08 -10.15 -28.70
C GLN A 601 32.12 -9.17 -28.14
N LEU A 602 32.36 -9.20 -26.83
CA LEU A 602 33.37 -8.34 -26.19
C LEU A 602 34.78 -8.65 -26.72
N VAL A 603 35.12 -9.92 -26.88
CA VAL A 603 36.42 -10.34 -27.45
C VAL A 603 36.50 -10.00 -28.94
N ALA A 604 35.41 -10.11 -29.70
CA ALA A 604 35.36 -9.69 -31.10
C ALA A 604 35.55 -8.17 -31.27
N MET A 605 35.21 -7.37 -30.26
CA MET A 605 35.53 -5.93 -30.22
C MET A 605 37.03 -5.67 -29.97
N GLY A 606 37.80 -6.68 -29.54
CA GLY A 606 39.22 -6.57 -29.23
C GLY A 606 39.55 -6.41 -27.74
N LEU A 607 38.58 -6.59 -26.85
CA LEU A 607 38.81 -6.58 -25.39
C LEU A 607 39.42 -7.89 -24.92
N ALA A 608 40.28 -7.82 -23.90
CA ALA A 608 40.77 -9.00 -23.18
C ALA A 608 39.85 -9.33 -21.99
N LEU A 609 39.66 -10.62 -21.72
CA LEU A 609 38.87 -11.09 -20.57
C LEU A 609 39.76 -11.91 -19.63
N ALA A 610 39.66 -11.60 -18.35
CA ALA A 610 40.34 -12.32 -17.28
C ALA A 610 39.33 -12.96 -16.32
N LEU A 611 39.61 -14.17 -15.87
CA LEU A 611 38.83 -14.85 -14.84
C LEU A 611 39.48 -14.59 -13.47
N ASP A 612 38.69 -14.01 -12.57
CA ASP A 612 39.08 -13.62 -11.22
C ASP A 612 38.57 -14.59 -10.14
N ASP A 613 39.19 -14.54 -8.95
CA ASP A 613 38.92 -15.38 -7.78
C ASP A 613 38.94 -16.90 -8.06
N PHE A 614 39.75 -17.36 -9.02
CA PHE A 614 39.69 -18.74 -9.51
C PHE A 614 40.04 -19.76 -8.42
N GLY A 615 39.15 -20.74 -8.20
CA GLY A 615 39.35 -21.85 -7.26
C GLY A 615 38.61 -21.69 -5.94
N THR A 616 37.94 -20.55 -5.71
CA THR A 616 37.11 -20.31 -4.51
C THR A 616 35.67 -20.82 -4.67
N GLY A 617 35.25 -21.16 -5.91
CA GLY A 617 33.89 -21.62 -6.26
C GLY A 617 33.81 -23.06 -6.81
N TYR A 618 32.61 -23.46 -7.27
CA TYR A 618 32.37 -24.75 -7.92
C TYR A 618 32.76 -24.69 -9.41
N SER A 619 34.06 -24.84 -9.68
CA SER A 619 34.59 -24.79 -11.04
C SER A 619 34.17 -26.01 -11.85
N SER A 620 33.27 -25.81 -12.81
CA SER A 620 33.06 -26.80 -13.86
C SER A 620 34.09 -26.55 -14.97
N LEU A 621 35.21 -27.28 -14.89
CA LEU A 621 36.31 -27.28 -15.88
C LEU A 621 35.82 -27.40 -17.34
N ALA A 622 34.63 -27.99 -17.54
CA ALA A 622 33.98 -28.10 -18.84
C ALA A 622 33.66 -26.72 -19.48
N TYR A 623 33.35 -25.70 -18.68
CA TYR A 623 33.06 -24.35 -19.17
C TYR A 623 34.32 -23.51 -19.40
N LEU A 624 35.37 -23.73 -18.60
CA LEU A 624 36.64 -23.02 -18.77
C LEU A 624 37.20 -23.18 -20.19
N LYS A 625 37.01 -24.36 -20.80
CA LYS A 625 37.39 -24.63 -22.19
C LYS A 625 36.58 -23.82 -23.22
N LYS A 626 35.35 -23.45 -22.91
CA LYS A 626 34.45 -22.72 -23.82
C LYS A 626 34.63 -21.20 -23.72
N PHE A 627 35.25 -20.71 -22.65
CA PHE A 627 35.33 -19.28 -22.39
C PHE A 627 36.45 -18.62 -23.17
N PRO A 628 36.17 -17.49 -23.84
CA PRO A 628 37.18 -16.74 -24.57
C PRO A 628 37.98 -15.86 -23.60
N ILE A 629 38.54 -16.45 -22.54
CA ILE A 629 39.41 -15.77 -21.57
C ILE A 629 40.87 -15.96 -21.95
N SER A 630 41.66 -14.90 -21.78
CA SER A 630 43.10 -14.91 -22.03
C SER A 630 43.94 -15.03 -20.76
N THR A 631 43.34 -14.71 -19.61
CA THR A 631 44.07 -14.55 -18.35
C THR A 631 43.31 -15.22 -17.20
N LEU A 632 44.05 -15.88 -16.32
CA LEU A 632 43.54 -16.51 -15.10
C LEU A 632 44.26 -15.92 -13.89
N LYS A 633 43.48 -15.41 -12.93
CA LYS A 633 43.99 -14.81 -11.70
C LYS A 633 43.90 -15.83 -10.55
N ILE A 634 45.00 -16.07 -9.86
CA ILE A 634 45.06 -16.92 -8.68
C ILE A 634 44.65 -16.09 -7.48
N ASP A 635 43.55 -16.47 -6.84
CA ASP A 635 43.01 -15.79 -5.67
C ASP A 635 44.04 -15.70 -4.53
N ARG A 636 44.02 -14.57 -3.82
CA ARG A 636 44.91 -14.28 -2.69
C ARG A 636 44.89 -15.37 -1.61
N SER A 637 43.74 -16.01 -1.36
CA SER A 637 43.61 -17.06 -0.33
C SER A 637 44.56 -18.23 -0.57
N PHE A 638 44.88 -18.56 -1.82
CA PHE A 638 45.84 -19.61 -2.18
C PHE A 638 47.29 -19.12 -2.28
N VAL A 639 47.51 -17.80 -2.17
CA VAL A 639 48.85 -17.18 -2.22
C VAL A 639 49.40 -16.91 -0.83
N ILE A 640 48.54 -16.58 0.13
CA ILE A 640 48.94 -16.23 1.52
C ILE A 640 49.79 -17.34 2.17
N GLY A 641 49.40 -18.61 2.05
CA GLY A 641 50.12 -19.73 2.68
C GLY A 641 51.40 -20.18 1.95
N LEU A 642 51.72 -19.61 0.79
CA LEU A 642 52.91 -20.00 0.03
C LEU A 642 54.20 -19.45 0.69
N PRO A 643 55.30 -20.21 0.67
CA PRO A 643 55.49 -21.58 0.15
C PRO A 643 55.37 -22.68 1.23
N PHE A 644 54.83 -22.39 2.42
CA PHE A 644 54.94 -23.27 3.58
C PHE A 644 53.71 -24.17 3.79
N GLU A 645 52.53 -23.76 3.35
CA GLU A 645 51.32 -24.58 3.43
C GLU A 645 51.21 -25.52 2.24
N GLU A 646 51.20 -26.84 2.51
CA GLU A 646 51.19 -27.87 1.46
C GLU A 646 49.94 -27.81 0.57
N ASN A 647 48.78 -27.51 1.15
CA ASN A 647 47.51 -27.43 0.44
C ASN A 647 47.51 -26.26 -0.55
N ASP A 648 47.86 -25.06 -0.10
CA ASP A 648 47.96 -23.87 -0.95
C ASP A 648 48.99 -24.07 -2.07
N CYS A 649 50.14 -24.67 -1.74
CA CYS A 649 51.16 -25.01 -2.73
C CYS A 649 50.65 -26.01 -3.79
N ALA A 650 49.84 -26.99 -3.39
CA ALA A 650 49.27 -27.98 -4.29
C ALA A 650 48.20 -27.36 -5.21
N ILE A 651 47.33 -26.50 -4.65
CA ILE A 651 46.28 -25.80 -5.41
C ILE A 651 46.91 -24.83 -6.40
N ALA A 652 47.85 -23.98 -5.96
CA ALA A 652 48.57 -23.07 -6.85
C ALA A 652 49.27 -23.82 -8.00
N ARG A 653 49.94 -24.95 -7.71
CA ARG A 653 50.53 -25.83 -8.73
C ARG A 653 49.51 -26.34 -9.75
N ALA A 654 48.36 -26.79 -9.28
CA ALA A 654 47.31 -27.30 -10.15
C ALA A 654 46.74 -26.20 -11.05
N ILE A 655 46.47 -25.01 -10.50
CA ILE A 655 45.97 -23.86 -11.25
C ILE A 655 46.97 -23.44 -12.33
N VAL A 656 48.25 -23.28 -11.97
CA VAL A 656 49.30 -22.87 -12.92
C VAL A 656 49.45 -23.90 -14.03
N THR A 657 49.52 -25.19 -13.69
CA THR A 657 49.63 -26.25 -14.69
C THR A 657 48.45 -26.24 -15.65
N MET A 658 47.22 -26.09 -15.14
CA MET A 658 46.01 -26.04 -15.95
C MET A 658 45.99 -24.82 -16.88
N ALA A 659 46.27 -23.63 -16.35
CA ALA A 659 46.30 -22.39 -17.14
C ALA A 659 47.34 -22.47 -18.27
N GLN A 660 48.53 -23.03 -18.01
CA GLN A 660 49.55 -23.27 -19.03
C GLN A 660 49.05 -24.23 -20.14
N GLN A 661 48.34 -25.30 -19.78
CA GLN A 661 47.76 -26.23 -20.77
C GLN A 661 46.67 -25.56 -21.62
N LEU A 662 45.92 -24.61 -21.04
CA LEU A 662 44.92 -23.80 -21.73
C LEU A 662 45.50 -22.58 -22.45
N ARG A 663 46.83 -22.37 -22.36
CA ARG A 663 47.55 -21.21 -22.92
C ARG A 663 47.03 -19.87 -22.43
N GLN A 664 46.64 -19.82 -21.16
CA GLN A 664 46.20 -18.61 -20.48
C GLN A 664 47.39 -17.98 -19.74
N GLU A 665 47.46 -16.65 -19.74
CA GLU A 665 48.38 -15.92 -18.89
C GLU A 665 47.95 -16.02 -17.42
N ILE A 666 48.93 -16.10 -16.51
CA ILE A 666 48.67 -16.31 -15.09
C ILE A 666 49.10 -15.08 -14.31
N VAL A 667 48.16 -14.55 -13.52
CA VAL A 667 48.41 -13.45 -12.58
C VAL A 667 48.21 -13.99 -11.16
N ALA A 668 49.23 -13.89 -10.31
CA ALA A 668 49.09 -14.24 -8.91
C ALA A 668 48.75 -13.00 -8.06
N GLU A 669 47.67 -13.06 -7.30
CA GLU A 669 47.20 -11.96 -6.48
C GLU A 669 47.64 -12.03 -5.02
N GLY A 670 47.69 -10.88 -4.36
CA GLY A 670 48.00 -10.80 -2.93
C GLY A 670 49.43 -11.25 -2.58
N VAL A 671 50.38 -11.09 -3.51
CA VAL A 671 51.80 -11.37 -3.24
C VAL A 671 52.37 -10.29 -2.30
N GLU A 672 52.76 -10.69 -1.11
CA GLU A 672 53.25 -9.80 -0.04
C GLU A 672 54.72 -10.03 0.30
N THR A 673 55.26 -11.24 0.09
CA THR A 673 56.63 -11.61 0.47
C THR A 673 57.49 -12.02 -0.73
N ALA A 674 58.82 -11.88 -0.58
CA ALA A 674 59.76 -12.27 -1.62
C ALA A 674 59.79 -13.78 -1.85
N GLU A 675 59.52 -14.58 -0.80
CA GLU A 675 59.41 -16.03 -0.85
C GLU A 675 58.22 -16.48 -1.70
N GLN A 676 57.05 -15.87 -1.52
CA GLN A 676 55.86 -16.11 -2.35
C GLN A 676 56.16 -15.83 -3.82
N MET A 677 56.77 -14.67 -4.11
CA MET A 677 57.15 -14.28 -5.47
C MET A 677 58.14 -15.27 -6.11
N ARG A 678 59.16 -15.71 -5.36
CA ARG A 678 60.14 -16.69 -5.85
C ARG A 678 59.47 -18.02 -6.19
N PHE A 679 58.62 -18.52 -5.31
CA PHE A 679 57.87 -19.76 -5.53
C PHE A 679 56.97 -19.68 -6.77
N LEU A 680 56.19 -18.59 -6.92
CA LEU A 680 55.30 -18.37 -8.07
C LEU A 680 56.09 -18.23 -9.39
N ARG A 681 57.27 -17.60 -9.34
CA ARG A 681 58.17 -17.49 -10.50
C ARG A 681 58.72 -18.85 -10.93
N GLU A 682 59.17 -19.66 -9.97
CA GLU A 682 59.67 -21.02 -10.24
C GLU A 682 58.58 -21.94 -10.78
N LEU A 683 57.34 -21.72 -10.33
CA LEU A 683 56.17 -22.46 -10.79
C LEU A 683 55.76 -22.09 -12.23
N GLY A 684 56.21 -20.93 -12.72
CA GLY A 684 55.93 -20.44 -14.07
C GLY A 684 54.72 -19.53 -14.17
N CYS A 685 54.41 -18.74 -13.13
CA CYS A 685 53.48 -17.62 -13.24
C CYS A 685 54.08 -16.48 -14.07
N ASP A 686 53.26 -15.82 -14.88
CA ASP A 686 53.71 -14.76 -15.80
C ASP A 686 53.78 -13.39 -15.11
N GLN A 687 52.79 -13.08 -14.28
CA GLN A 687 52.60 -11.78 -13.66
C GLN A 687 52.29 -11.93 -12.17
N LEU A 688 52.60 -10.88 -11.41
CA LEU A 688 52.20 -10.77 -10.01
C LEU A 688 51.49 -9.44 -9.74
N GLN A 689 50.60 -9.47 -8.77
CA GLN A 689 49.94 -8.32 -8.19
C GLN A 689 49.90 -8.46 -6.67
N GLY A 690 50.33 -7.43 -5.94
CA GLY A 690 50.31 -7.47 -4.48
C GLY A 690 51.18 -6.41 -3.81
N TYR A 691 51.12 -6.35 -2.48
CA TYR A 691 51.77 -5.31 -1.69
C TYR A 691 53.29 -5.40 -1.68
N LEU A 692 53.87 -6.54 -2.11
CA LEU A 692 55.30 -6.66 -2.34
C LEU A 692 55.82 -5.59 -3.31
N PHE A 693 55.04 -5.27 -4.35
CA PHE A 693 55.41 -4.23 -5.32
C PHE A 693 54.81 -2.88 -4.95
N SER A 694 53.48 -2.83 -4.82
CA SER A 694 52.73 -1.64 -4.45
C SER A 694 51.30 -1.98 -4.01
N PRO A 695 50.74 -1.27 -3.02
CA PRO A 695 49.30 -1.21 -2.83
C PRO A 695 48.63 -0.46 -4.01
N ALA A 696 47.30 -0.42 -4.03
CA ALA A 696 46.55 0.44 -4.94
C ALA A 696 46.83 1.92 -4.61
N VAL A 697 47.17 2.70 -5.63
CA VAL A 697 47.55 4.12 -5.48
C VAL A 697 46.68 5.04 -6.34
N PRO A 698 46.53 6.33 -6.00
CA PRO A 698 45.84 7.29 -6.85
C PRO A 698 46.47 7.42 -8.24
N ALA A 699 45.68 7.88 -9.22
CA ALA A 699 46.10 8.01 -10.61
C ALA A 699 47.42 8.79 -10.80
N ALA A 700 47.62 9.87 -10.04
CA ALA A 700 48.82 10.71 -10.12
C ALA A 700 50.08 9.99 -9.62
N GLU A 701 49.96 9.14 -8.60
CA GLU A 701 51.10 8.36 -8.10
C GLU A 701 51.45 7.22 -9.06
N PHE A 702 50.43 6.58 -9.63
CA PHE A 702 50.64 5.57 -10.67
C PHE A 702 51.32 6.14 -11.91
N GLU A 703 50.95 7.37 -12.31
CA GLU A 703 51.58 8.11 -13.41
C GLU A 703 53.09 8.29 -13.19
N VAL A 704 53.50 8.65 -11.98
CA VAL A 704 54.91 8.80 -11.61
C VAL A 704 55.63 7.45 -11.66
N MET A 705 55.02 6.38 -11.14
CA MET A 705 55.61 5.03 -11.18
C MET A 705 55.89 4.57 -12.62
N LEU A 706 54.98 4.85 -13.54
CA LEU A 706 55.14 4.53 -14.95
C LEU A 706 56.23 5.39 -15.60
N GLY A 707 56.20 6.71 -15.37
CA GLY A 707 57.14 7.66 -15.94
C GLY A 707 58.60 7.42 -15.52
N GLU A 708 58.82 7.01 -14.26
CA GLU A 708 60.13 6.64 -13.74
C GLU A 708 60.60 5.24 -14.18
N GLY A 709 59.72 4.44 -14.79
CA GLY A 709 60.02 3.07 -15.18
C GLY A 709 60.29 2.15 -13.99
N ARG A 710 59.56 2.34 -12.88
CA ARG A 710 59.73 1.56 -11.65
C ARG A 710 59.60 0.06 -11.96
N GLN A 711 60.57 -0.72 -11.46
CA GLN A 711 60.66 -2.16 -11.69
C GLN A 711 60.76 -2.92 -10.37
N LEU A 712 60.19 -4.12 -10.35
CA LEU A 712 60.39 -5.08 -9.29
C LEU A 712 61.85 -5.57 -9.33
N ARG A 713 62.52 -5.53 -8.19
CA ARG A 713 63.87 -6.07 -8.06
C ARG A 713 63.79 -7.59 -8.06
N LEU A 714 64.11 -8.21 -9.19
CA LEU A 714 64.30 -9.65 -9.28
C LEU A 714 65.70 -9.98 -8.74
N GLU A 715 65.78 -10.58 -7.56
CA GLU A 715 67.06 -11.15 -7.11
C GLU A 715 67.47 -12.25 -8.11
N THR A 716 68.62 -12.05 -8.76
CA THR A 716 69.28 -13.10 -9.54
C THR A 716 69.69 -14.21 -8.59
N ALA A 717 69.23 -15.43 -8.87
CA ALA A 717 69.72 -16.61 -8.18
C ALA A 717 71.25 -16.70 -8.38
N THR A 718 72.00 -16.40 -7.32
CA THR A 718 73.39 -16.87 -7.22
C THR A 718 73.34 -18.39 -7.12
N VAL A 719 74.02 -19.02 -8.08
CA VAL A 719 74.20 -20.47 -8.29
C VAL A 719 74.58 -21.21 -7.01
#